data_AF-A0AAD5UEH0-F1
#
_entry.id   AF-A0AAD5UEH0-F1
#
_cell.length_a   1.000
_cell.length_b   1.000
_cell.length_c   1.000
_cell.angle_alpha   90.00
_cell.angle_beta   90.00
_cell.angle_gamma   90.00
#
_symmetry.space_group_name_H-M   'P 1'
#
loop_
_entity.id
_entity.type
_entity.pdbx_description
1 polymer ?
#
loop_
_entity_poly.entity_id
_entity_poly.type
_entity_poly.pdbx_seq_one_letter_code
_entity_poly.pdbx_strand_id
1 'polypeptide(L)'
;MEHSHRSSLKQQNKPFKSKHASKGALKTKNKGKVNRNSIKQNSNTLLKQDRRNQQKLLQQRKRMEHSMNQRMFSGMNAIPKNVLVVGLCPDYDKDLFLKSIFNCMEQEYSNDFQNILNCERFKQRLNILTPSRNILAILNALKISDLVVFVLSSTEEVDEFGEKIMSVMKIQGIPNVTTAVQYLTGYPQKKQLEIRKSLSYYMNHHFPGDYKLYSDESNEALNLLRFLTTQLPKGIQWRERRPYLLAEDFQFENNTLKVTGYVRGNNLKANHLIHIPEYGDFQVGKIYNDKGEVLDEPNEERQDLVDQNEPDLLDQEQTWPTDEEIQQAEELVQQQKQLKRVPKGTSSYQASWILEDDQDGEEADDDIEIEPPSDDEEEEPEEFETIEMDNKSEKYDLLDDEENQKQLKEYLERQKESRDEMEFPDEVDTPQFMPASQRFSKYRGLKSFRNSPWDPYENLPIDYSRIFQFQNFKRSKKKALDSVEDGISVGTKVVIEILNVPESFAQKKHELLTLFGLLPYEQKISVMNFCIQRQNDYTDPVKSKDPMILMCGFRTLIVSPIYSTFTRGGPNNVFKFNRYLLDKMTMGTIYAPIQYGPAPVLMFKYSPTPAWDEHSCLPLVGSGTLLDPQPLRVIAKRVVLTGHPYKIHKRGAVIRFMFFNPQDVDYFKPVQLVTKLGRTGHIKESLGTHGYMKCIFDAGIKAHDTICMNLYKRVFPKWNTRLFKNEDEHEEDFEMQ
;
A
#
# COMPACT_ATOMS: atom_id res chain seq x y z
N MET A 1 -65.89 44.02 -31.82
CA MET A 1 -65.32 45.27 -31.28
C MET A 1 -64.23 44.87 -30.30
N GLU A 2 -62.96 45.25 -30.36
CA GLU A 2 -62.20 46.13 -31.23
C GLU A 2 -60.71 45.78 -31.06
N HIS A 3 -60.04 45.62 -32.20
CA HIS A 3 -58.66 46.02 -32.52
C HIS A 3 -57.52 45.81 -31.50
N SER A 4 -56.66 44.82 -31.78
CA SER A 4 -55.22 44.96 -31.50
C SER A 4 -54.44 44.98 -32.82
N HIS A 5 -53.80 46.11 -33.09
CA HIS A 5 -53.11 46.41 -34.34
C HIS A 5 -51.86 45.54 -34.51
N ARG A 6 -51.83 44.72 -35.56
CA ARG A 6 -50.58 44.16 -36.11
C ARG A 6 -49.82 45.29 -36.78
N SER A 7 -48.65 45.66 -36.26
CA SER A 7 -47.74 46.59 -36.94
C SER A 7 -47.05 45.88 -38.13
N SER A 8 -47.65 46.02 -39.32
CA SER A 8 -47.02 45.69 -40.59
C SER A 8 -46.12 46.85 -41.02
N LEU A 9 -44.83 46.82 -40.69
CA LEU A 9 -43.72 47.50 -41.41
C LEU A 9 -42.41 47.36 -40.61
N LYS A 10 -41.70 46.23 -40.77
CA LYS A 10 -40.25 46.20 -40.51
C LYS A 10 -39.54 46.39 -41.84
N GLN A 11 -39.18 47.63 -42.12
CA GLN A 11 -38.35 48.00 -43.26
C GLN A 11 -36.95 47.43 -43.05
N GLN A 12 -36.59 46.37 -43.78
CA GLN A 12 -35.21 45.89 -43.86
C GLN A 12 -34.44 46.84 -44.77
N ASN A 13 -33.58 47.68 -44.20
CA ASN A 13 -32.66 48.51 -44.97
C ASN A 13 -31.78 47.61 -45.86
N LYS A 14 -31.83 47.84 -47.18
CA LYS A 14 -31.02 47.10 -48.14
C LYS A 14 -29.53 47.36 -47.88
N PRO A 15 -28.67 46.33 -47.77
CA PRO A 15 -27.23 46.52 -47.64
C PRO A 15 -26.66 47.15 -48.92
N PHE A 16 -25.80 48.16 -48.75
CA PHE A 16 -25.16 48.90 -49.83
C PHE A 16 -24.22 47.97 -50.62
N LYS A 17 -24.48 47.77 -51.91
CA LYS A 17 -23.60 47.00 -52.80
C LYS A 17 -22.43 47.89 -53.25
N SER A 18 -21.29 47.86 -52.56
CA SER A 18 -20.06 48.44 -53.11
C SER A 18 -19.51 47.51 -54.20
N LYS A 19 -19.65 47.92 -55.46
CA LYS A 19 -19.31 47.13 -56.66
C LYS A 19 -17.83 47.14 -57.05
N HIS A 20 -16.90 47.61 -56.20
CA HIS A 20 -15.48 47.65 -56.55
C HIS A 20 -14.58 47.21 -55.39
N ALA A 21 -13.85 46.11 -55.60
CA ALA A 21 -12.74 45.72 -54.73
C ALA A 21 -11.61 46.77 -54.86
N SER A 22 -11.02 47.18 -53.72
CA SER A 22 -9.95 48.17 -53.72
C SER A 22 -8.72 47.66 -54.49
N LYS A 23 -7.97 48.56 -55.13
CA LYS A 23 -6.73 48.21 -55.88
C LYS A 23 -5.73 47.41 -55.02
N GLY A 24 -5.73 47.62 -53.71
CA GLY A 24 -4.92 46.83 -52.76
C GLY A 24 -5.31 45.36 -52.70
N ALA A 25 -6.62 45.03 -52.74
CA ALA A 25 -7.13 43.67 -52.70
C ALA A 25 -6.87 42.89 -54.00
N LEU A 26 -6.87 43.57 -55.15
CA LEU A 26 -6.45 42.97 -56.44
C LEU A 26 -4.94 42.72 -56.47
N LYS A 27 -4.13 43.63 -55.91
CA LYS A 27 -2.67 43.50 -55.86
C LYS A 27 -2.21 42.38 -54.93
N THR A 28 -2.95 42.08 -53.86
CA THR A 28 -2.69 40.93 -52.98
C THR A 28 -3.14 39.61 -53.60
N LYS A 29 -4.29 39.57 -54.30
CA LYS A 29 -4.70 38.37 -55.07
C LYS A 29 -3.70 38.00 -56.17
N ASN A 30 -3.21 38.99 -56.91
CA ASN A 30 -2.24 38.74 -57.99
C ASN A 30 -0.83 38.40 -57.49
N LYS A 31 -0.51 38.62 -56.21
CA LYS A 31 0.82 38.36 -55.64
C LYS A 31 1.10 36.89 -55.30
N GLY A 32 0.17 35.96 -55.58
CA GLY A 32 0.44 34.52 -55.65
C GLY A 32 1.01 33.86 -54.39
N LYS A 33 1.10 34.54 -53.23
CA LYS A 33 1.50 33.92 -51.97
C LYS A 33 0.30 33.20 -51.38
N VAL A 34 0.24 31.90 -51.60
CA VAL A 34 -0.65 30.99 -50.87
C VAL A 34 -0.08 30.86 -49.46
N ASN A 35 -0.42 31.80 -48.57
CA ASN A 35 -0.27 31.54 -47.15
C ASN A 35 -1.21 30.36 -46.84
N ARG A 36 -0.64 29.21 -46.46
CA ARG A 36 -1.36 28.16 -45.75
C ARG A 36 -1.86 28.81 -44.46
N ASN A 37 -3.04 29.42 -44.51
CA ASN A 37 -3.77 29.75 -43.32
C ASN A 37 -4.04 28.42 -42.63
N SER A 38 -3.35 28.15 -41.52
CA SER A 38 -3.81 27.18 -40.54
C SER A 38 -5.31 27.40 -40.38
N ILE A 39 -6.13 26.36 -40.56
CA ILE A 39 -7.56 26.44 -40.33
C ILE A 39 -7.73 26.89 -38.87
N LYS A 40 -7.88 28.20 -38.67
CA LYS A 40 -8.30 28.74 -37.38
C LYS A 40 -9.70 28.20 -37.24
N GLN A 41 -9.88 27.23 -36.35
CA GLN A 41 -11.21 26.78 -35.99
C GLN A 41 -11.95 28.02 -35.49
N ASN A 42 -12.86 28.53 -36.31
CA ASN A 42 -13.83 29.51 -35.84
C ASN A 42 -14.50 28.85 -34.65
N SER A 43 -14.47 29.52 -33.50
CA SER A 43 -15.25 29.12 -32.32
C SER A 43 -16.71 29.17 -32.75
N ASN A 44 -17.22 28.06 -33.28
CA ASN A 44 -18.61 27.96 -33.69
C ASN A 44 -19.43 28.11 -32.42
N THR A 45 -20.03 29.28 -32.24
CA THR A 45 -21.09 29.47 -31.28
C THR A 45 -22.21 28.52 -31.72
N LEU A 46 -22.31 27.37 -31.06
CA LEU A 46 -23.30 26.34 -31.36
C LEU A 46 -24.68 26.99 -31.46
N LEU A 47 -25.37 26.75 -32.57
CA LEU A 47 -26.74 27.23 -32.74
C LEU A 47 -27.60 26.65 -31.61
N LYS A 48 -28.67 27.35 -31.24
CA LYS A 48 -29.62 26.86 -30.21
C LYS A 48 -30.15 25.46 -30.55
N GLN A 49 -30.31 25.17 -31.84
CA GLN A 49 -30.72 23.86 -32.36
C GLN A 49 -29.64 22.79 -32.15
N ASP A 50 -28.37 23.09 -32.44
CA ASP A 50 -27.25 22.16 -32.22
C ASP A 50 -27.10 21.82 -30.74
N ARG A 51 -27.22 22.81 -29.85
CA ARG A 51 -27.21 22.56 -28.40
C ARG A 51 -28.35 21.65 -27.95
N ARG A 52 -29.55 21.85 -28.49
CA ARG A 52 -30.71 21.00 -28.17
C ARG A 52 -30.54 19.57 -28.72
N ASN A 53 -29.99 19.43 -29.92
CA ASN A 53 -29.69 18.13 -30.51
C ASN A 53 -28.60 17.40 -29.73
N GLN A 54 -27.52 18.09 -29.36
CA GLN A 54 -26.47 17.54 -28.51
C GLN A 54 -27.02 17.06 -27.16
N GLN A 55 -27.88 17.86 -26.51
CA GLN A 55 -28.55 17.43 -25.27
C GLN A 55 -29.46 16.22 -25.48
N LYS A 56 -30.22 16.17 -26.58
CA LYS A 56 -31.07 15.02 -26.91
C LYS A 56 -30.25 13.75 -27.16
N LEU A 57 -29.14 13.85 -27.89
CA LEU A 57 -28.22 12.73 -28.12
C LEU A 57 -27.59 12.25 -26.81
N LEU A 58 -27.16 13.16 -25.94
CA LEU A 58 -26.65 12.82 -24.61
C LEU A 58 -27.72 12.14 -23.74
N GLN A 59 -28.96 12.64 -23.76
CA GLN A 59 -30.08 12.03 -23.05
C GLN A 59 -30.39 10.62 -23.57
N GLN A 60 -30.42 10.44 -24.90
CA GLN A 60 -30.63 9.13 -25.52
C GLN A 60 -29.51 8.15 -25.15
N ARG A 61 -28.24 8.57 -25.20
CA ARG A 61 -27.11 7.73 -24.76
C ARG A 61 -27.25 7.29 -23.31
N LYS A 62 -27.48 8.23 -22.39
CA LYS A 62 -27.69 7.92 -20.96
C LYS A 62 -28.89 7.01 -20.72
N ARG A 63 -29.98 7.19 -21.47
CA ARG A 63 -31.17 6.33 -21.37
C ARG A 63 -30.90 4.92 -21.88
N MET A 64 -30.15 4.79 -22.98
CA MET A 64 -29.74 3.49 -23.52
C MET A 64 -28.83 2.75 -22.53
N GLU A 65 -27.82 3.43 -22.00
CA GLU A 65 -26.91 2.91 -20.98
C GLU A 65 -27.66 2.44 -19.72
N HIS A 66 -28.55 3.28 -19.19
CA HIS A 66 -29.39 2.92 -18.04
C HIS A 66 -30.30 1.70 -18.34
N SER A 67 -30.88 1.64 -19.54
CA SER A 67 -31.72 0.51 -19.95
C SER A 67 -30.91 -0.78 -20.13
N MET A 68 -29.66 -0.72 -20.60
CA MET A 68 -28.79 -1.89 -20.70
C MET A 68 -28.47 -2.44 -19.31
N ASN A 69 -28.07 -1.57 -18.38
CA ASN A 69 -27.78 -1.97 -16.99
C ASN A 69 -29.01 -2.57 -16.30
N GLN A 70 -30.21 -2.06 -16.58
CA GLN A 70 -31.44 -2.63 -16.01
C GLN A 70 -31.80 -3.99 -16.62
N ARG A 71 -31.56 -4.20 -17.92
CA ARG A 71 -31.84 -5.48 -18.61
C ARG A 71 -31.00 -6.63 -18.07
N MET A 72 -29.76 -6.35 -17.63
CA MET A 72 -28.87 -7.34 -17.01
C MET A 72 -29.50 -8.08 -15.81
N PHE A 73 -30.33 -7.36 -15.04
CA PHE A 73 -30.97 -7.88 -13.82
C PHE A 73 -32.45 -8.22 -14.02
N SER A 74 -33.02 -8.01 -15.21
CA SER A 74 -34.45 -8.16 -15.46
C SER A 74 -34.74 -9.45 -16.23
N GLY A 75 -35.51 -10.35 -15.62
CA GLY A 75 -35.91 -11.64 -16.22
C GLY A 75 -35.79 -12.81 -15.25
N MET A 76 -36.41 -13.95 -15.62
CA MET A 76 -36.35 -15.18 -14.81
C MET A 76 -34.96 -15.83 -14.84
N ASN A 77 -34.27 -15.77 -16.00
CA ASN A 77 -32.91 -16.29 -16.17
C ASN A 77 -31.86 -15.17 -16.04
N ALA A 78 -32.22 -14.05 -15.42
CA ALA A 78 -31.31 -12.92 -15.25
C ALA A 78 -30.33 -13.17 -14.10
N ILE A 79 -29.25 -12.39 -14.10
CA ILE A 79 -28.21 -12.41 -13.07
C ILE A 79 -28.85 -12.07 -11.71
N PRO A 80 -28.63 -12.86 -10.66
CA PRO A 80 -29.16 -12.53 -9.35
C PRO A 80 -28.44 -11.33 -8.75
N LYS A 81 -29.13 -10.38 -8.10
CA LYS A 81 -28.43 -9.28 -7.40
C LYS A 81 -27.88 -9.80 -6.06
N ASN A 82 -26.59 -9.59 -5.81
CA ASN A 82 -25.97 -10.01 -4.56
C ASN A 82 -26.28 -8.98 -3.47
N VAL A 83 -27.08 -9.37 -2.48
CA VAL A 83 -27.47 -8.56 -1.33
C VAL A 83 -26.73 -9.09 -0.11
N LEU A 84 -25.82 -8.30 0.44
CA LEU A 84 -25.12 -8.61 1.67
C LEU A 84 -25.93 -8.09 2.86
N VAL A 85 -26.22 -8.96 3.83
CA VAL A 85 -26.88 -8.61 5.09
C VAL A 85 -25.83 -8.62 6.19
N VAL A 86 -25.74 -7.52 6.94
CA VAL A 86 -24.76 -7.36 8.03
C VAL A 86 -25.49 -6.96 9.31
N GLY A 87 -25.39 -7.80 10.34
CA GLY A 87 -25.82 -7.47 11.70
C GLY A 87 -24.81 -6.59 12.41
N LEU A 88 -25.25 -5.39 12.83
CA LEU A 88 -24.38 -4.47 13.57
C LEU A 88 -24.43 -4.71 15.09
N CYS A 89 -25.57 -5.17 15.61
CA CYS A 89 -25.80 -5.49 17.02
C CYS A 89 -25.51 -6.97 17.32
N PRO A 90 -25.23 -7.35 18.60
CA PRO A 90 -24.98 -8.73 18.98
C PRO A 90 -26.24 -9.58 19.02
N ASP A 91 -27.39 -8.98 19.38
CA ASP A 91 -28.73 -9.56 19.26
C ASP A 91 -29.18 -9.91 17.83
N TYR A 92 -28.34 -9.73 16.80
CA TYR A 92 -28.73 -9.99 15.41
C TYR A 92 -29.00 -11.48 15.16
N ASP A 93 -30.27 -11.80 14.88
CA ASP A 93 -30.68 -13.13 14.43
C ASP A 93 -30.88 -13.15 12.91
N LYS A 94 -29.99 -13.89 12.22
CA LYS A 94 -30.06 -14.11 10.78
C LYS A 94 -31.31 -14.88 10.35
N ASP A 95 -31.78 -15.83 11.16
CA ASP A 95 -32.88 -16.72 10.80
C ASP A 95 -34.21 -15.95 10.85
N LEU A 96 -34.38 -15.05 11.83
CA LEU A 96 -35.54 -14.17 11.89
C LEU A 96 -35.63 -13.23 10.68
N PHE A 97 -34.49 -12.67 10.26
CA PHE A 97 -34.43 -11.81 9.07
C PHE A 97 -34.75 -12.58 7.78
N LEU A 98 -34.18 -13.78 7.62
CA LEU A 98 -34.46 -14.61 6.45
C LEU A 98 -35.93 -15.05 6.43
N LYS A 99 -36.49 -15.49 7.56
CA LYS A 99 -37.91 -15.83 7.68
C LYS A 99 -38.81 -14.67 7.25
N SER A 100 -38.54 -13.44 7.69
CA SER A 100 -39.40 -12.30 7.36
C SER A 100 -39.42 -12.00 5.86
N ILE A 101 -38.27 -12.12 5.18
CA ILE A 101 -38.15 -11.89 3.74
C ILE A 101 -38.74 -13.04 2.92
N PHE A 102 -38.39 -14.28 3.23
CA PHE A 102 -38.80 -15.46 2.48
C PHE A 102 -40.31 -15.73 2.62
N ASN A 103 -40.88 -15.51 3.81
CA ASN A 103 -42.34 -15.61 4.02
C ASN A 103 -43.14 -14.63 3.15
N CYS A 104 -42.58 -13.46 2.80
CA CYS A 104 -43.26 -12.52 1.90
C CYS A 104 -43.43 -13.07 0.47
N MET A 105 -42.61 -14.05 0.08
CA MET A 105 -42.60 -14.67 -1.24
C MET A 105 -43.04 -16.14 -1.21
N GLU A 106 -43.46 -16.66 -0.04
CA GLU A 106 -43.90 -18.05 0.16
C GLU A 106 -42.86 -19.09 -0.30
N GLN A 107 -41.57 -18.78 -0.13
CA GLN A 107 -40.46 -19.68 -0.46
C GLN A 107 -39.79 -20.20 0.81
N GLU A 108 -39.28 -21.43 0.75
CA GLU A 108 -38.44 -21.99 1.81
C GLU A 108 -37.04 -21.36 1.74
N TYR A 109 -36.39 -21.24 2.90
CA TYR A 109 -35.03 -20.72 3.03
C TYR A 109 -34.13 -21.80 3.64
N SER A 110 -32.85 -21.81 3.25
CA SER A 110 -31.83 -22.63 3.89
C SER A 110 -31.07 -21.79 4.92
N ASN A 111 -30.51 -22.43 5.95
CA ASN A 111 -29.63 -21.76 6.92
C ASN A 111 -28.19 -21.57 6.40
N ASP A 112 -28.00 -21.73 5.09
CA ASP A 112 -26.71 -21.60 4.41
C ASP A 112 -26.27 -20.14 4.30
N PHE A 113 -24.98 -19.93 4.06
CA PHE A 113 -24.39 -18.61 3.84
C PHE A 113 -25.04 -17.86 2.67
N GLN A 114 -25.43 -18.61 1.63
CA GLN A 114 -25.94 -18.10 0.37
C GLN A 114 -27.36 -18.62 0.12
N ASN A 115 -28.32 -17.71 -0.04
CA ASN A 115 -29.71 -18.03 -0.29
C ASN A 115 -30.24 -17.31 -1.53
N ILE A 116 -30.67 -18.08 -2.55
CA ILE A 116 -31.23 -17.53 -3.78
C ILE A 116 -32.74 -17.36 -3.64
N LEU A 117 -33.20 -16.11 -3.69
CA LEU A 117 -34.61 -15.75 -3.65
C LEU A 117 -35.12 -15.37 -5.05
N ASN A 118 -36.13 -16.08 -5.53
CA ASN A 118 -36.74 -15.82 -6.83
C ASN A 118 -37.98 -14.93 -6.65
N CYS A 119 -37.84 -13.63 -6.96
CA CYS A 119 -38.92 -12.68 -6.79
C CYS A 119 -39.84 -12.62 -8.02
N GLU A 120 -40.81 -13.54 -8.14
CA GLU A 120 -41.73 -13.62 -9.29
C GLU A 120 -42.49 -12.31 -9.54
N ARG A 121 -43.00 -11.67 -8.48
CA ARG A 121 -43.73 -10.39 -8.55
C ARG A 121 -42.93 -9.27 -9.23
N PHE A 122 -41.60 -9.28 -9.04
CA PHE A 122 -40.69 -8.26 -9.56
C PHE A 122 -39.92 -8.74 -10.80
N LYS A 123 -40.05 -10.01 -11.20
CA LYS A 123 -39.33 -10.66 -12.30
C LYS A 123 -37.81 -10.50 -12.19
N GLN A 124 -37.28 -10.69 -10.99
CA GLN A 124 -35.85 -10.60 -10.68
C GLN A 124 -35.44 -11.69 -9.69
N ARG A 125 -34.15 -12.02 -9.65
CA ARG A 125 -33.54 -12.93 -8.68
C ARG A 125 -32.64 -12.16 -7.74
N LEU A 126 -32.67 -12.49 -6.46
CA LEU A 126 -31.77 -11.94 -5.44
C LEU A 126 -30.94 -13.09 -4.87
N ASN A 127 -29.68 -12.82 -4.57
CA ASN A 127 -28.81 -13.73 -3.86
C ASN A 127 -28.45 -13.07 -2.53
N ILE A 128 -29.01 -13.59 -1.44
CA ILE A 128 -28.85 -13.04 -0.10
C ILE A 128 -27.64 -13.73 0.55
N LEU A 129 -26.64 -12.93 0.91
CA LEU A 129 -25.43 -13.36 1.61
C LEU A 129 -25.54 -12.95 3.08
N THR A 130 -25.49 -13.92 3.97
CA THR A 130 -25.57 -13.73 5.44
C THR A 130 -24.31 -14.26 6.11
N PRO A 131 -23.20 -13.51 6.08
CA PRO A 131 -22.00 -13.90 6.82
C PRO A 131 -22.23 -13.89 8.32
N SER A 132 -21.47 -14.71 9.04
CA SER A 132 -21.29 -14.59 10.48
C SER A 132 -20.68 -13.23 10.85
N ARG A 133 -20.76 -12.84 12.13
CA ARG A 133 -20.12 -11.62 12.68
C ARG A 133 -18.59 -11.78 12.76
N ASN A 134 -17.97 -12.03 11.61
CA ASN A 134 -16.53 -12.11 11.41
C ASN A 134 -16.13 -11.12 10.33
N ILE A 135 -15.14 -10.26 10.62
CA ILE A 135 -14.74 -9.17 9.72
C ILE A 135 -14.25 -9.70 8.38
N LEU A 136 -13.42 -10.76 8.36
CA LEU A 136 -12.87 -11.27 7.11
C LEU A 136 -13.99 -11.83 6.21
N ALA A 137 -14.92 -12.59 6.78
CA ALA A 137 -16.08 -13.11 6.06
C ALA A 137 -16.97 -11.99 5.50
N ILE A 138 -17.26 -10.97 6.31
CA ILE A 138 -18.04 -9.79 5.89
C ILE A 138 -17.33 -9.04 4.77
N LEU A 139 -16.01 -8.83 4.85
CA LEU A 139 -15.24 -8.15 3.81
C LEU A 139 -15.16 -8.96 2.53
N ASN A 140 -14.99 -10.28 2.62
CA ASN A 140 -14.99 -11.17 1.47
C ASN A 140 -16.36 -11.14 0.76
N ALA A 141 -17.45 -11.13 1.50
CA ALA A 141 -18.79 -10.96 0.94
C ALA A 141 -19.02 -9.55 0.36
N LEU A 142 -18.49 -8.51 1.01
CA LEU A 142 -18.59 -7.12 0.56
C LEU A 142 -17.89 -6.88 -0.78
N LYS A 143 -16.75 -7.55 -1.02
CA LYS A 143 -16.03 -7.45 -2.30
C LYS A 143 -16.95 -7.73 -3.49
N ILE A 144 -17.98 -8.55 -3.33
CA ILE A 144 -18.84 -9.03 -4.43
C ILE A 144 -20.26 -8.48 -4.38
N SER A 145 -20.71 -8.01 -3.23
CA SER A 145 -22.08 -7.55 -3.05
C SER A 145 -22.40 -6.31 -3.89
N ASP A 146 -23.63 -6.27 -4.39
CA ASP A 146 -24.17 -5.16 -5.20
C ASP A 146 -25.01 -4.21 -4.34
N LEU A 147 -25.59 -4.74 -3.26
CA LEU A 147 -26.39 -4.04 -2.27
C LEU A 147 -25.96 -4.51 -0.88
N VAL A 148 -25.98 -3.60 0.09
CA VAL A 148 -25.73 -3.90 1.50
C VAL A 148 -26.95 -3.50 2.32
N VAL A 149 -27.40 -4.40 3.19
CA VAL A 149 -28.46 -4.17 4.17
C VAL A 149 -27.83 -4.25 5.56
N PHE A 150 -27.78 -3.12 6.26
CA PHE A 150 -27.41 -3.11 7.68
C PHE A 150 -28.65 -3.43 8.51
N VAL A 151 -28.55 -4.44 9.36
CA VAL A 151 -29.58 -4.82 10.31
C VAL A 151 -29.21 -4.25 11.67
N LEU A 152 -30.08 -3.40 12.18
CA LEU A 152 -29.99 -2.76 13.49
C LEU A 152 -30.98 -3.40 14.45
N SER A 153 -30.64 -3.47 15.72
CA SER A 153 -31.60 -3.81 16.77
C SER A 153 -32.34 -2.57 17.26
N SER A 154 -33.54 -2.78 17.81
CA SER A 154 -34.27 -1.76 18.58
C SER A 154 -34.14 -1.95 20.10
N THR A 155 -33.62 -3.09 20.55
CA THR A 155 -33.38 -3.42 21.96
C THR A 155 -32.00 -2.96 22.41
N GLU A 156 -30.99 -3.28 21.60
CA GLU A 156 -29.58 -3.04 21.89
C GLU A 156 -28.96 -2.00 20.96
N GLU A 157 -27.94 -1.32 21.48
CA GLU A 157 -27.14 -0.35 20.73
C GLU A 157 -26.11 -1.06 19.84
N VAL A 158 -25.38 -0.30 19.04
CA VAL A 158 -24.33 -0.86 18.17
C VAL A 158 -23.05 -1.01 18.97
N ASP A 159 -22.45 -2.20 18.96
CA ASP A 159 -21.19 -2.49 19.64
C ASP A 159 -19.99 -1.79 18.99
N GLU A 160 -18.88 -1.73 19.71
CA GLU A 160 -17.57 -1.33 19.18
C GLU A 160 -17.19 -2.18 17.94
N PHE A 161 -17.52 -3.48 17.95
CA PHE A 161 -17.32 -4.35 16.79
C PHE A 161 -18.15 -3.94 15.57
N GLY A 162 -19.41 -3.55 15.78
CA GLY A 162 -20.28 -3.02 14.73
C GLY A 162 -19.76 -1.71 14.13
N GLU A 163 -19.21 -0.82 14.97
CA GLU A 163 -18.56 0.42 14.52
C GLU A 163 -17.27 0.14 13.73
N LYS A 164 -16.46 -0.84 14.17
CA LYS A 164 -15.27 -1.30 13.45
C LYS A 164 -15.64 -1.85 12.07
N ILE A 165 -16.60 -2.77 11.98
CA ILE A 165 -17.09 -3.31 10.70
C ILE A 165 -17.49 -2.16 9.78
N MET A 166 -18.31 -1.24 10.26
CA MET A 166 -18.78 -0.13 9.44
C MET A 166 -17.63 0.76 8.94
N SER A 167 -16.63 1.01 9.78
CA SER A 167 -15.43 1.77 9.41
C SER A 167 -14.63 1.06 8.32
N VAL A 168 -14.36 -0.24 8.50
CA VAL A 168 -13.60 -1.06 7.54
C VAL A 168 -14.34 -1.17 6.21
N MET A 169 -15.65 -1.40 6.23
CA MET A 169 -16.48 -1.48 5.02
C MET A 169 -16.45 -0.16 4.24
N LYS A 170 -16.52 0.99 4.93
CA LYS A 170 -16.46 2.32 4.28
C LYS A 170 -15.14 2.53 3.53
N ILE A 171 -14.03 2.10 4.12
CA ILE A 171 -12.70 2.21 3.52
C ILE A 171 -12.58 1.32 2.28
N GLN A 172 -13.04 0.06 2.36
CA GLN A 172 -13.00 -0.86 1.22
C GLN A 172 -13.90 -0.41 0.05
N GLY A 173 -14.90 0.42 0.35
CA GLY A 173 -15.87 0.94 -0.59
C GLY A 173 -17.16 0.13 -0.53
N ILE A 174 -18.24 0.83 -0.18
CA ILE A 174 -19.56 0.23 -0.03
C ILE A 174 -20.38 0.52 -1.29
N PRO A 175 -21.13 -0.47 -1.81
CA PRO A 175 -22.10 -0.23 -2.87
C PRO A 175 -23.35 0.47 -2.27
N ASN A 176 -24.53 0.24 -2.83
CA ASN A 176 -25.74 0.88 -2.33
C ASN A 176 -26.15 0.32 -0.95
N VAL A 177 -26.38 1.21 0.01
CA VAL A 177 -26.72 0.88 1.40
C VAL A 177 -28.21 1.04 1.66
N THR A 178 -28.78 0.10 2.42
CA THR A 178 -30.12 0.14 2.99
C THR A 178 -30.06 -0.33 4.43
N THR A 179 -31.07 0.02 5.22
CA THR A 179 -31.11 -0.27 6.66
C THR A 179 -32.42 -0.96 7.02
N ALA A 180 -32.32 -2.08 7.73
CA ALA A 180 -33.43 -2.81 8.32
C ALA A 180 -33.32 -2.80 9.85
N VAL A 181 -34.45 -2.89 10.54
CA VAL A 181 -34.53 -2.85 12.01
C VAL A 181 -35.31 -4.07 12.52
N GLN A 182 -34.68 -4.81 13.43
CA GLN A 182 -35.29 -5.95 14.10
C GLN A 182 -35.96 -5.57 15.42
N TYR A 183 -36.91 -6.40 15.85
CA TYR A 183 -37.62 -6.32 17.15
C TYR A 183 -38.51 -5.08 17.37
N LEU A 184 -38.70 -4.25 16.35
CA LEU A 184 -39.44 -3.00 16.47
C LEU A 184 -40.92 -3.20 16.85
N THR A 185 -41.50 -4.34 16.46
CA THR A 185 -42.90 -4.72 16.74
C THR A 185 -43.16 -4.94 18.24
N GLY A 186 -42.12 -5.15 19.05
CA GLY A 186 -42.26 -5.30 20.51
C GLY A 186 -42.65 -4.01 21.25
N TYR A 187 -42.51 -2.84 20.61
CA TYR A 187 -42.79 -1.56 21.25
C TYR A 187 -44.12 -0.93 20.79
N PRO A 188 -44.77 -0.09 21.63
CA PRO A 188 -45.92 0.70 21.21
C PRO A 188 -45.59 1.70 20.09
N GLN A 189 -46.54 1.98 19.19
CA GLN A 189 -46.37 2.82 17.99
C GLN A 189 -45.70 4.19 18.24
N LYS A 190 -45.99 4.86 19.38
CA LYS A 190 -45.35 6.14 19.72
C LYS A 190 -43.84 6.00 19.94
N LYS A 191 -43.42 4.97 20.69
CA LYS A 191 -42.01 4.68 20.95
C LYS A 191 -41.30 4.21 19.68
N GLN A 192 -41.98 3.43 18.83
CA GLN A 192 -41.41 3.01 17.54
C GLN A 192 -41.00 4.20 16.66
N LEU A 193 -41.79 5.29 16.66
CA LEU A 193 -41.46 6.50 15.89
C LEU A 193 -40.25 7.24 16.46
N GLU A 194 -40.08 7.24 17.78
CA GLU A 194 -38.90 7.83 18.44
C GLU A 194 -37.64 7.02 18.13
N ILE A 195 -37.71 5.69 18.24
CA ILE A 195 -36.61 4.77 17.92
C ILE A 195 -36.23 4.88 16.43
N ARG A 196 -37.21 4.92 15.51
CA ARG A 196 -36.92 5.11 14.08
C ARG A 196 -36.19 6.45 13.82
N LYS A 197 -36.52 7.51 14.56
CA LYS A 197 -35.82 8.80 14.43
C LYS A 197 -34.39 8.74 14.96
N SER A 198 -34.14 8.09 16.10
CA SER A 198 -32.79 7.94 16.64
C SER A 198 -31.91 7.09 15.73
N LEU A 199 -32.40 5.95 15.25
CA LEU A 199 -31.68 5.08 14.31
C LEU A 199 -31.42 5.79 12.98
N SER A 200 -32.38 6.58 12.48
CA SER A 200 -32.18 7.37 11.27
C SER A 200 -31.09 8.43 11.47
N TYR A 201 -31.05 9.07 12.65
CA TYR A 201 -29.99 10.01 12.99
C TYR A 201 -28.61 9.33 13.02
N TYR A 202 -28.50 8.15 13.66
CA TYR A 202 -27.27 7.35 13.68
C TYR A 202 -26.80 6.99 12.26
N MET A 203 -27.70 6.47 11.42
CA MET A 203 -27.36 6.11 10.05
C MET A 203 -27.00 7.33 9.20
N ASN A 204 -27.65 8.48 9.42
CA ASN A 204 -27.33 9.73 8.73
C ASN A 204 -25.96 10.31 9.13
N HIS A 205 -25.53 10.09 10.37
CA HIS A 205 -24.18 10.46 10.81
C HIS A 205 -23.11 9.67 10.04
N HIS A 206 -23.34 8.37 9.84
CA HIS A 206 -22.38 7.50 9.16
C HIS A 206 -22.45 7.57 7.64
N PHE A 207 -23.66 7.71 7.10
CA PHE A 207 -23.96 7.80 5.69
C PHE A 207 -24.90 8.98 5.47
N PRO A 208 -24.42 10.12 4.94
CA PRO A 208 -25.31 11.24 4.66
C PRO A 208 -26.21 10.92 3.46
N GLY A 209 -27.53 10.88 3.66
CA GLY A 209 -28.51 10.62 2.60
C GLY A 209 -29.91 10.31 3.14
N ASP A 210 -30.91 10.28 2.27
CA ASP A 210 -32.29 9.96 2.65
C ASP A 210 -32.46 8.43 2.77
N TYR A 211 -32.01 7.85 3.89
CA TYR A 211 -32.17 6.42 4.15
C TYR A 211 -33.55 6.14 4.74
N LYS A 212 -34.30 5.27 4.06
CA LYS A 212 -35.53 4.69 4.61
C LYS A 212 -35.16 3.50 5.48
N LEU A 213 -35.66 3.50 6.70
CA LEU A 213 -35.60 2.36 7.61
C LEU A 213 -36.78 1.44 7.33
N TYR A 214 -36.50 0.15 7.20
CA TYR A 214 -37.50 -0.91 7.04
C TYR A 214 -37.52 -1.76 8.31
N SER A 215 -38.67 -2.29 8.72
CA SER A 215 -38.78 -3.25 9.83
C SER A 215 -39.17 -4.64 9.34
N ASP A 216 -39.20 -5.60 10.28
CA ASP A 216 -39.62 -6.99 10.06
C ASP A 216 -41.11 -7.17 9.74
N GLU A 217 -41.92 -6.11 9.81
CA GLU A 217 -43.33 -6.18 9.43
C GLU A 217 -43.47 -6.59 7.95
N SER A 218 -44.37 -7.52 7.64
CA SER A 218 -44.50 -8.10 6.28
C SER A 218 -44.68 -7.04 5.18
N ASN A 219 -45.39 -5.95 5.47
CA ASN A 219 -45.57 -4.84 4.52
C ASN A 219 -44.28 -4.04 4.29
N GLU A 220 -43.48 -3.82 5.34
CA GLU A 220 -42.20 -3.12 5.25
C GLU A 220 -41.12 -4.02 4.63
N ALA A 221 -41.11 -5.31 4.92
CA ALA A 221 -40.26 -6.31 4.27
C ALA A 221 -40.55 -6.40 2.76
N LEU A 222 -41.81 -6.34 2.34
CA LEU A 222 -42.17 -6.28 0.91
C LEU A 222 -41.66 -4.97 0.28
N ASN A 223 -41.73 -3.84 0.99
CA ASN A 223 -41.17 -2.58 0.52
C ASN A 223 -39.64 -2.60 0.44
N LEU A 224 -38.95 -3.30 1.34
CA LEU A 224 -37.52 -3.57 1.28
C LEU A 224 -37.20 -4.40 0.02
N LEU A 225 -37.90 -5.51 -0.22
CA LEU A 225 -37.73 -6.32 -1.43
C LEU A 225 -37.96 -5.53 -2.72
N ARG A 226 -38.98 -4.66 -2.73
CA ARG A 226 -39.21 -3.74 -3.84
C ARG A 226 -38.05 -2.77 -4.00
N PHE A 227 -37.50 -2.23 -2.92
CA PHE A 227 -36.33 -1.36 -2.98
C PHE A 227 -35.11 -2.09 -3.57
N LEU A 228 -34.78 -3.27 -3.05
CA LEU A 228 -33.64 -4.08 -3.51
C LEU A 228 -33.75 -4.45 -5.00
N THR A 229 -34.95 -4.80 -5.47
CA THR A 229 -35.18 -5.16 -6.88
C THR A 229 -35.20 -3.96 -7.81
N THR A 230 -35.77 -2.82 -7.40
CA THR A 230 -35.81 -1.61 -8.23
C THR A 230 -34.48 -0.87 -8.30
N GLN A 231 -33.70 -0.90 -7.21
CA GLN A 231 -32.46 -0.16 -7.10
C GLN A 231 -31.39 -0.75 -8.02
N LEU A 232 -30.78 0.10 -8.86
CA LEU A 232 -29.61 -0.28 -9.64
C LEU A 232 -28.37 -0.17 -8.77
N PRO A 233 -27.54 -1.22 -8.68
CA PRO A 233 -26.33 -1.17 -7.88
C PRO A 233 -25.35 -0.15 -8.45
N LYS A 234 -24.71 0.61 -7.56
CA LYS A 234 -23.54 1.42 -7.92
C LYS A 234 -22.33 0.50 -7.81
N GLY A 235 -21.62 0.27 -8.90
CA GLY A 235 -20.43 -0.56 -8.83
C GLY A 235 -19.22 0.20 -8.30
N ILE A 236 -18.29 -0.60 -7.76
CA ILE A 236 -17.07 -0.12 -7.15
C ILE A 236 -15.98 -0.09 -8.24
N GLN A 237 -15.28 1.03 -8.39
CA GLN A 237 -14.37 1.24 -9.54
C GLN A 237 -13.28 0.17 -9.69
N TRP A 238 -12.67 -0.28 -8.59
CA TRP A 238 -11.60 -1.28 -8.66
C TRP A 238 -12.14 -2.68 -9.01
N ARG A 239 -13.41 -2.95 -8.66
CA ARG A 239 -14.12 -4.19 -8.96
C ARG A 239 -14.62 -4.22 -10.39
N GLU A 240 -15.28 -3.16 -10.86
CA GLU A 240 -15.85 -3.09 -12.22
C GLU A 240 -14.80 -3.19 -13.33
N ARG A 241 -13.54 -2.80 -13.06
CA ARG A 241 -12.45 -2.91 -14.03
C ARG A 241 -12.00 -4.35 -14.30
N ARG A 242 -12.36 -5.29 -13.42
CA ARG A 242 -11.94 -6.69 -13.49
C ARG A 242 -13.17 -7.58 -13.65
N PRO A 243 -13.05 -8.69 -14.39
CA PRO A 243 -14.06 -9.73 -14.33
C PRO A 243 -14.00 -10.38 -12.93
N TYR A 244 -15.15 -10.62 -12.33
CA TYR A 244 -15.26 -11.38 -11.10
C TYR A 244 -16.47 -12.30 -11.14
N LEU A 245 -16.41 -13.38 -10.38
CA LEU A 245 -17.44 -14.41 -10.32
C LEU A 245 -17.66 -14.86 -8.88
N LEU A 246 -18.92 -15.08 -8.55
CA LEU A 246 -19.36 -15.74 -7.33
C LEU A 246 -19.77 -17.16 -7.70
N ALA A 247 -19.19 -18.15 -7.02
CA ALA A 247 -19.53 -19.56 -7.26
C ALA A 247 -20.96 -19.86 -6.76
N GLU A 248 -21.77 -20.51 -7.60
CA GLU A 248 -23.04 -21.12 -7.16
C GLU A 248 -22.85 -22.60 -6.80
N ASP A 249 -22.05 -23.31 -7.59
CA ASP A 249 -21.67 -24.69 -7.36
C ASP A 249 -20.20 -24.89 -7.77
N PHE A 250 -19.49 -25.75 -7.04
CA PHE A 250 -18.09 -26.07 -7.30
C PHE A 250 -17.85 -27.58 -7.20
N GLN A 251 -17.11 -28.10 -8.17
CA GLN A 251 -16.75 -29.52 -8.24
C GLN A 251 -15.23 -29.61 -8.40
N PHE A 252 -14.59 -30.41 -7.54
CA PHE A 252 -13.15 -30.63 -7.57
C PHE A 252 -12.86 -32.04 -8.06
N GLU A 253 -12.16 -32.15 -9.20
CA GLU A 253 -11.77 -33.41 -9.82
C GLU A 253 -10.30 -33.33 -10.24
N ASN A 254 -9.43 -34.27 -9.81
CA ASN A 254 -8.05 -34.42 -10.29
C ASN A 254 -7.23 -33.11 -10.37
N ASN A 255 -7.19 -32.32 -9.29
CA ASN A 255 -6.50 -31.01 -9.22
C ASN A 255 -7.05 -29.94 -10.18
N THR A 256 -8.24 -30.17 -10.75
CA THR A 256 -8.99 -29.20 -11.53
C THR A 256 -10.26 -28.82 -10.80
N LEU A 257 -10.49 -27.52 -10.67
CA LEU A 257 -11.67 -26.97 -10.02
C LEU A 257 -12.63 -26.45 -11.09
N LYS A 258 -13.82 -27.05 -11.17
CA LYS A 258 -14.93 -26.59 -12.00
C LYS A 258 -15.81 -25.68 -11.15
N VAL A 259 -15.85 -24.40 -11.47
CA VAL A 259 -16.67 -23.41 -10.77
C VAL A 259 -17.78 -22.92 -11.70
N THR A 260 -19.02 -23.01 -11.25
CA THR A 260 -20.19 -22.48 -11.97
C THR A 260 -20.61 -21.13 -11.39
N GLY A 261 -20.91 -20.16 -12.24
CA GLY A 261 -21.44 -18.87 -11.78
C GLY A 261 -21.63 -17.84 -12.89
N TYR A 262 -21.98 -16.61 -12.51
CA TYR A 262 -22.22 -15.51 -13.46
C TYR A 262 -21.03 -14.57 -13.52
N VAL A 263 -20.59 -14.23 -14.74
CA VAL A 263 -19.54 -13.23 -14.96
C VAL A 263 -20.07 -11.83 -14.63
N ARG A 264 -19.35 -11.09 -13.78
CA ARG A 264 -19.65 -9.70 -13.39
C ARG A 264 -18.44 -8.78 -13.58
N GLY A 265 -18.70 -7.47 -13.61
CA GLY A 265 -17.67 -6.45 -13.74
C GLY A 265 -17.32 -6.20 -15.21
N ASN A 266 -16.20 -6.77 -15.65
CA ASN A 266 -15.75 -6.71 -17.03
C ASN A 266 -15.87 -8.08 -17.72
N ASN A 267 -15.56 -8.15 -19.01
CA ASN A 267 -15.61 -9.40 -19.77
C ASN A 267 -14.51 -10.38 -19.31
N LEU A 268 -14.80 -11.68 -19.38
CA LEU A 268 -13.89 -12.74 -18.96
C LEU A 268 -13.16 -13.35 -20.17
N LYS A 269 -11.87 -13.68 -20.01
CA LYS A 269 -11.05 -14.29 -21.06
C LYS A 269 -10.23 -15.46 -20.52
N ALA A 270 -10.16 -16.57 -21.24
CA ALA A 270 -9.42 -17.77 -20.83
C ALA A 270 -7.89 -17.57 -20.79
N ASN A 271 -7.35 -16.61 -21.57
CA ASN A 271 -5.91 -16.29 -21.55
C ASN A 271 -5.46 -15.58 -20.26
N HIS A 272 -6.39 -15.00 -19.50
CA HIS A 272 -6.08 -14.29 -18.27
C HIS A 272 -6.10 -15.24 -17.07
N LEU A 273 -5.27 -14.92 -16.09
CA LEU A 273 -5.21 -15.67 -14.84
C LEU A 273 -6.41 -15.36 -13.96
N ILE A 274 -6.76 -16.29 -13.07
CA ILE A 274 -7.79 -16.10 -12.05
C ILE A 274 -7.13 -16.14 -10.68
N HIS A 275 -7.47 -15.17 -9.85
CA HIS A 275 -7.12 -15.14 -8.44
C HIS A 275 -8.27 -15.67 -7.60
N ILE A 276 -7.94 -16.64 -6.75
CA ILE A 276 -8.81 -17.13 -5.68
C ILE A 276 -8.25 -16.56 -4.37
N PRO A 277 -9.01 -15.75 -3.60
CA PRO A 277 -8.56 -15.28 -2.30
C PRO A 277 -8.13 -16.44 -1.41
N GLU A 278 -7.10 -16.24 -0.59
CA GLU A 278 -6.48 -17.25 0.30
C GLU A 278 -5.70 -18.37 -0.40
N TYR A 279 -5.92 -18.62 -1.70
CA TYR A 279 -5.23 -19.69 -2.44
C TYR A 279 -4.21 -19.16 -3.46
N GLY A 280 -4.42 -17.98 -4.03
CA GLY A 280 -3.47 -17.33 -4.95
C GLY A 280 -3.93 -17.29 -6.41
N ASP A 281 -2.97 -17.26 -7.33
CA ASP A 281 -3.17 -17.02 -8.76
C ASP A 281 -3.08 -18.35 -9.52
N PHE A 282 -4.08 -18.63 -10.37
CA PHE A 282 -4.21 -19.89 -11.11
C PHE A 282 -4.51 -19.65 -12.60
N GLN A 283 -4.20 -20.66 -13.41
CA GLN A 283 -4.44 -20.67 -14.83
C GLN A 283 -5.80 -21.28 -15.19
N VAL A 284 -6.50 -20.69 -16.16
CA VAL A 284 -7.77 -21.19 -16.68
C VAL A 284 -7.51 -22.24 -17.75
N GLY A 285 -8.17 -23.39 -17.65
CA GLY A 285 -8.18 -24.47 -18.63
C GLY A 285 -9.15 -24.19 -19.77
N LYS A 286 -10.45 -24.28 -19.50
CA LYS A 286 -11.52 -23.99 -20.48
C LYS A 286 -12.69 -23.29 -19.81
N ILE A 287 -13.45 -22.53 -20.60
CA ILE A 287 -14.69 -21.90 -20.14
C ILE A 287 -15.86 -22.46 -20.95
N TYR A 288 -16.83 -23.02 -20.25
CA TYR A 288 -18.05 -23.59 -20.83
C TYR A 288 -19.26 -22.72 -20.53
N ASN A 289 -20.30 -22.88 -21.34
CA ASN A 289 -21.64 -22.39 -21.07
C ASN A 289 -22.39 -23.39 -20.17
N ASP A 290 -23.54 -22.98 -19.63
CA ASP A 290 -24.43 -23.82 -18.80
C ASP A 290 -24.88 -25.12 -19.51
N LYS A 291 -24.81 -25.16 -20.86
CA LYS A 291 -25.15 -26.32 -21.69
C LYS A 291 -23.96 -27.23 -22.02
N GLY A 292 -22.76 -26.93 -21.51
CA GLY A 292 -21.53 -27.69 -21.78
C GLY A 292 -20.84 -27.35 -23.11
N GLU A 293 -21.29 -26.31 -23.83
CA GLU A 293 -20.61 -25.80 -25.01
C GLU A 293 -19.41 -24.94 -24.61
N VAL A 294 -18.27 -25.12 -25.27
CA VAL A 294 -17.05 -24.33 -25.01
C VAL A 294 -17.23 -22.91 -25.55
N LEU A 295 -17.07 -21.90 -24.69
CA LEU A 295 -17.18 -20.48 -25.04
C LEU A 295 -15.82 -19.88 -25.42
N ASP A 296 -14.77 -20.25 -24.69
CA ASP A 296 -13.42 -19.71 -24.88
C ASP A 296 -12.37 -20.76 -24.47
N GLU A 297 -11.27 -20.79 -25.21
CA GLU A 297 -10.12 -21.69 -25.00
C GLU A 297 -8.82 -20.87 -24.99
N PRO A 298 -7.82 -21.27 -24.20
CA PRO A 298 -6.57 -20.54 -24.11
C PRO A 298 -5.76 -20.67 -25.40
N ASN A 299 -5.32 -19.53 -25.94
CA ASN A 299 -4.44 -19.45 -27.11
C ASN A 299 -2.96 -19.38 -26.71
N GLU A 300 -2.05 -19.32 -27.69
CA GLU A 300 -0.59 -19.15 -27.46
C GLU A 300 -0.24 -17.87 -26.68
N GLU A 301 -1.11 -16.85 -26.69
CA GLU A 301 -0.97 -15.61 -25.89
C GLU A 301 -1.43 -15.77 -24.42
N ARG A 302 -1.54 -17.00 -23.92
CA ARG A 302 -1.88 -17.27 -22.52
C ARG A 302 -0.83 -16.66 -21.59
N GLN A 303 -1.28 -16.15 -20.45
CA GLN A 303 -0.37 -15.63 -19.44
C GLN A 303 0.33 -16.75 -18.69
N ASP A 304 1.66 -16.63 -18.59
CA ASP A 304 2.49 -17.50 -17.79
C ASP A 304 2.26 -17.28 -16.29
N LEU A 305 2.49 -18.33 -15.51
CA LEU A 305 2.46 -18.32 -14.04
C LEU A 305 3.75 -17.78 -13.41
N VAL A 306 4.59 -17.08 -14.17
CA VAL A 306 5.88 -16.57 -13.67
C VAL A 306 5.65 -15.28 -12.86
N ASP A 307 5.87 -15.36 -11.55
CA ASP A 307 5.73 -14.26 -10.58
C ASP A 307 7.02 -13.44 -10.42
N GLN A 308 8.18 -14.12 -10.47
CA GLN A 308 9.52 -13.57 -10.22
C GLN A 308 10.41 -13.67 -11.45
N ASN A 309 11.28 -12.68 -11.63
CA ASN A 309 12.33 -12.74 -12.62
C ASN A 309 13.53 -13.53 -12.07
N GLU A 310 14.16 -14.34 -12.91
CA GLU A 310 15.40 -15.02 -12.54
C GLU A 310 16.53 -13.99 -12.45
N PRO A 311 17.20 -13.86 -11.29
CA PRO A 311 18.26 -12.90 -11.13
C PRO A 311 19.49 -13.37 -11.92
N ASP A 312 19.98 -12.55 -12.85
CA ASP A 312 21.29 -12.77 -13.46
C ASP A 312 22.38 -12.40 -12.43
N LEU A 313 23.07 -13.41 -11.91
CA LEU A 313 24.11 -13.24 -10.88
C LEU A 313 25.37 -12.58 -11.46
N LEU A 314 25.63 -12.72 -12.76
CA LEU A 314 26.83 -12.18 -13.40
C LEU A 314 26.75 -10.66 -13.62
N ASP A 315 25.53 -10.12 -13.79
CA ASP A 315 25.31 -8.69 -14.02
C ASP A 315 25.62 -7.84 -12.77
N GLN A 316 25.60 -8.44 -11.57
CA GLN A 316 25.96 -7.76 -10.31
C GLN A 316 27.47 -7.76 -10.02
N GLU A 317 28.25 -8.60 -10.71
CA GLU A 317 29.71 -8.69 -10.53
C GLU A 317 30.47 -7.72 -11.44
N GLN A 318 29.77 -6.98 -12.31
CA GLN A 318 30.39 -6.25 -13.41
C GLN A 318 30.33 -4.72 -13.25
N THR A 319 30.69 -4.20 -12.08
CA THR A 319 31.28 -2.85 -12.00
C THR A 319 32.79 -3.02 -11.97
N TRP A 320 33.42 -3.09 -13.15
CA TRP A 320 34.86 -2.89 -13.24
C TRP A 320 35.17 -1.52 -12.60
N PRO A 321 36.04 -1.43 -11.58
CA PRO A 321 36.52 -0.15 -11.10
C PRO A 321 37.10 0.61 -12.29
N THR A 322 36.69 1.85 -12.48
CA THR A 322 37.26 2.71 -13.53
C THR A 322 38.77 2.83 -13.32
N ASP A 323 39.55 2.88 -14.40
CA ASP A 323 41.03 2.98 -14.34
C ASP A 323 41.53 4.11 -13.41
N GLU A 324 40.74 5.18 -13.27
CA GLU A 324 41.00 6.30 -12.36
C GLU A 324 40.90 5.93 -10.86
N GLU A 325 39.98 5.04 -10.49
CA GLU A 325 39.81 4.57 -9.10
C GLU A 325 40.89 3.54 -8.73
N ILE A 326 41.33 2.72 -9.70
CA ILE A 326 42.44 1.79 -9.52
C ILE A 326 43.73 2.58 -9.31
N GLN A 327 44.00 3.59 -10.14
CA GLN A 327 45.17 4.46 -9.97
C GLN A 327 45.16 5.20 -8.63
N GLN A 328 44.01 5.71 -8.17
CA GLN A 328 43.92 6.36 -6.87
C GLN A 328 44.12 5.38 -5.71
N ALA A 329 43.60 4.15 -5.81
CA ALA A 329 43.82 3.11 -4.82
C ALA A 329 45.29 2.65 -4.81
N GLU A 330 45.92 2.51 -5.97
CA GLU A 330 47.34 2.19 -6.12
C GLU A 330 48.23 3.31 -5.55
N GLU A 331 47.91 4.58 -5.80
CA GLU A 331 48.61 5.73 -5.21
C GLU A 331 48.46 5.77 -3.68
N LEU A 332 47.27 5.50 -3.15
CA LEU A 332 47.02 5.46 -1.69
C LEU A 332 47.74 4.27 -1.03
N VAL A 333 47.75 3.11 -1.67
CA VAL A 333 48.46 1.92 -1.17
C VAL A 333 49.98 2.09 -1.28
N GLN A 334 50.48 2.76 -2.32
CA GLN A 334 51.90 3.10 -2.45
C GLN A 334 52.34 4.13 -1.41
N GLN A 335 51.51 5.11 -1.08
CA GLN A 335 51.77 6.05 0.02
C GLN A 335 51.74 5.39 1.40
N GLN A 336 50.97 4.31 1.59
CA GLN A 336 50.89 3.59 2.86
C GLN A 336 51.99 2.51 3.04
N LYS A 337 52.63 2.04 1.97
CA LYS A 337 53.65 0.97 2.00
C LYS A 337 55.10 1.48 1.97
N GLN A 338 55.43 2.45 2.82
CA GLN A 338 56.81 2.68 3.22
C GLN A 338 57.01 2.17 4.66
N LEU A 339 57.48 0.92 4.79
CA LEU A 339 57.87 0.37 6.09
C LEU A 339 59.16 1.06 6.56
N LYS A 340 59.05 2.03 7.47
CA LYS A 340 60.20 2.66 8.14
C LYS A 340 60.92 1.64 9.03
N ARG A 341 62.23 1.47 8.87
CA ARG A 341 63.08 0.78 9.86
C ARG A 341 63.27 1.73 11.05
N VAL A 342 62.67 1.40 12.19
CA VAL A 342 62.71 2.22 13.41
C VAL A 342 63.42 1.42 14.51
N PRO A 343 64.31 2.03 15.32
CA PRO A 343 64.95 1.34 16.44
C PRO A 343 63.96 0.68 17.41
N LYS A 344 64.28 -0.49 17.97
CA LYS A 344 63.42 -1.19 18.94
C LYS A 344 63.12 -0.28 20.14
N GLY A 345 61.84 -0.04 20.44
CA GLY A 345 61.38 0.78 21.57
C GLY A 345 61.01 2.24 21.24
N THR A 346 61.10 2.68 19.99
CA THR A 346 60.65 4.04 19.59
C THR A 346 59.13 4.12 19.45
N SER A 347 58.52 5.17 20.01
CA SER A 347 57.09 5.47 19.79
C SER A 347 56.81 5.90 18.35
N SER A 348 55.57 5.69 17.88
CA SER A 348 55.13 6.13 16.54
C SER A 348 55.34 7.63 16.28
N TYR A 349 55.28 8.45 17.33
CA TYR A 349 55.60 9.87 17.26
C TYR A 349 57.09 10.13 17.04
N GLN A 350 58.01 9.37 17.65
CA GLN A 350 59.45 9.51 17.41
C GLN A 350 59.85 9.01 16.02
N ALA A 351 59.19 7.96 15.53
CA ALA A 351 59.44 7.38 14.21
C ALA A 351 59.14 8.35 13.04
N SER A 352 58.20 9.28 13.21
CA SER A 352 57.83 10.23 12.16
C SER A 352 58.86 11.33 11.93
N TRP A 353 59.73 11.63 12.91
CA TRP A 353 60.81 12.63 12.81
C TRP A 353 62.13 12.09 12.24
N ILE A 354 62.24 10.77 12.08
CA ILE A 354 63.38 10.18 11.37
C ILE A 354 63.22 10.57 9.89
N LEU A 355 64.04 11.53 9.46
CA LEU A 355 64.15 12.02 8.09
C LEU A 355 64.74 10.91 7.21
N GLU A 356 64.23 10.77 5.99
CA GLU A 356 64.88 9.97 4.95
C GLU A 356 66.14 10.73 4.52
N ASP A 357 67.32 10.27 4.94
CA ASP A 357 68.57 10.69 4.32
C ASP A 357 68.79 9.84 3.07
N ASP A 358 68.50 10.43 1.91
CA ASP A 358 68.96 9.95 0.61
C ASP A 358 70.49 10.19 0.49
N GLN A 359 71.32 9.20 0.84
CA GLN A 359 72.60 8.85 0.18
C GLN A 359 73.47 7.89 1.02
N ASP A 360 73.81 6.77 0.36
CA ASP A 360 75.03 5.95 0.47
C ASP A 360 75.64 5.59 1.84
N GLY A 361 75.73 4.28 2.07
CA GLY A 361 76.94 3.65 2.64
C GLY A 361 76.83 3.15 4.08
N GLU A 362 76.64 1.83 4.24
CA GLU A 362 77.68 0.89 4.70
C GLU A 362 77.03 -0.43 5.10
N GLU A 363 77.53 -1.53 4.51
CA GLU A 363 77.28 -2.89 4.95
C GLU A 363 77.89 -3.09 6.35
N ALA A 364 77.06 -3.47 7.30
CA ALA A 364 77.51 -4.12 8.52
C ALA A 364 76.66 -5.38 8.71
N ASP A 365 77.25 -6.50 8.33
CA ASP A 365 76.89 -7.83 8.79
C ASP A 365 76.87 -7.83 10.33
N ASP A 366 75.80 -8.37 10.91
CA ASP A 366 75.86 -9.12 12.16
C ASP A 366 74.65 -10.07 12.19
N ASP A 367 74.86 -11.26 11.64
CA ASP A 367 74.05 -12.45 11.90
C ASP A 367 74.19 -12.83 13.37
N ILE A 368 73.12 -12.70 14.15
CA ILE A 368 72.99 -13.32 15.47
C ILE A 368 71.59 -13.95 15.57
N GLU A 369 71.54 -15.28 15.37
CA GLU A 369 70.48 -16.15 15.86
C GLU A 369 70.58 -16.26 17.39
N ILE A 370 69.54 -15.85 18.13
CA ILE A 370 69.30 -16.33 19.50
C ILE A 370 67.80 -16.60 19.70
N GLU A 371 67.56 -17.82 20.17
CA GLU A 371 66.34 -18.50 20.61
C GLU A 371 65.49 -17.75 21.66
N PRO A 372 64.21 -18.14 21.85
CA PRO A 372 63.28 -17.43 22.73
C PRO A 372 63.56 -17.70 24.21
N PRO A 373 63.47 -16.70 25.11
CA PRO A 373 63.27 -16.97 26.52
C PRO A 373 61.77 -17.12 26.83
N SER A 374 61.50 -18.19 27.55
CA SER A 374 60.25 -18.60 28.16
C SER A 374 60.00 -17.91 29.51
N ASP A 375 58.82 -18.22 30.06
CA ASP A 375 58.32 -18.00 31.41
C ASP A 375 57.84 -16.55 31.65
N ASP A 376 56.64 -16.25 32.13
CA ASP A 376 55.50 -16.93 32.78
C ASP A 376 55.05 -15.84 33.77
N GLU A 377 53.78 -15.44 33.72
CA GLU A 377 53.03 -15.02 34.90
C GLU A 377 51.55 -14.93 34.48
N GLU A 378 50.85 -16.00 34.82
CA GLU A 378 49.39 -16.12 34.80
C GLU A 378 48.81 -15.28 35.95
N GLU A 379 47.82 -14.43 35.65
CA GLU A 379 46.89 -13.91 36.66
C GLU A 379 45.47 -14.33 36.26
N GLU A 380 44.88 -15.21 37.08
CA GLU A 380 43.50 -15.69 36.99
C GLU A 380 42.48 -14.58 37.29
N PRO A 381 41.32 -14.52 36.62
CA PRO A 381 40.19 -13.74 37.10
C PRO A 381 39.33 -14.54 38.10
N GLU A 382 39.15 -13.97 39.29
CA GLU A 382 38.23 -14.48 40.33
C GLU A 382 36.78 -14.58 39.82
N GLU A 383 36.25 -15.80 39.83
CA GLU A 383 34.84 -16.11 39.62
C GLU A 383 33.99 -15.64 40.82
N PHE A 384 32.94 -14.86 40.54
CA PHE A 384 31.90 -14.58 41.53
C PHE A 384 30.95 -15.78 41.64
N GLU A 385 30.98 -16.47 42.78
CA GLU A 385 29.98 -17.46 43.17
C GLU A 385 28.60 -16.81 43.37
N THR A 386 27.65 -17.11 42.48
CA THR A 386 26.22 -16.88 42.72
C THR A 386 25.66 -18.02 43.58
N ILE A 387 25.12 -17.67 44.75
CA ILE A 387 24.37 -18.57 45.63
C ILE A 387 23.02 -18.90 44.95
N GLU A 388 22.88 -20.12 44.45
CA GLU A 388 21.59 -20.67 44.02
C GLU A 388 20.74 -21.04 45.24
N MET A 389 19.61 -20.36 45.44
CA MET A 389 18.56 -20.82 46.34
C MET A 389 17.61 -21.73 45.57
N ASP A 390 17.75 -23.03 45.83
CA ASP A 390 16.77 -24.06 45.48
C ASP A 390 15.42 -23.75 46.16
N ASN A 391 14.42 -23.33 45.37
CA ASN A 391 13.01 -23.42 45.74
C ASN A 391 12.26 -24.10 44.60
N LYS A 392 12.13 -25.43 44.74
CA LYS A 392 11.45 -26.32 43.81
C LYS A 392 10.01 -26.50 44.27
N SER A 393 9.08 -25.69 43.76
CA SER A 393 7.65 -25.97 43.82
C SER A 393 6.86 -25.16 42.79
N GLU A 394 6.17 -25.90 41.90
CA GLU A 394 5.05 -25.49 41.00
C GLU A 394 5.43 -24.74 39.71
N LYS A 395 5.86 -25.51 38.71
CA LYS A 395 6.36 -25.05 37.40
C LYS A 395 5.40 -25.38 36.26
N TYR A 396 4.13 -24.95 36.36
CA TYR A 396 3.20 -25.04 35.22
C TYR A 396 2.33 -23.80 34.98
N ASP A 397 2.26 -22.82 35.90
CA ASP A 397 1.52 -21.56 35.69
C ASP A 397 2.42 -20.30 35.58
N LEU A 398 3.73 -20.40 35.84
CA LEU A 398 4.66 -19.23 35.87
C LEU A 398 5.34 -18.92 34.53
N LEU A 399 5.28 -19.80 33.52
CA LEU A 399 5.89 -19.55 32.19
C LEU A 399 5.15 -18.42 31.45
N ASP A 400 3.83 -18.38 31.59
CA ASP A 400 2.98 -17.37 30.95
C ASP A 400 3.26 -15.97 31.54
N ASP A 401 3.51 -15.87 32.85
CA ASP A 401 3.81 -14.60 33.51
C ASP A 401 5.16 -14.00 33.09
N GLU A 402 6.20 -14.82 32.90
CA GLU A 402 7.51 -14.33 32.45
C GLU A 402 7.48 -13.86 30.99
N GLU A 403 6.77 -14.58 30.11
CA GLU A 403 6.57 -14.17 28.72
C GLU A 403 5.70 -12.92 28.63
N ASN A 404 4.63 -12.84 29.41
CA ASN A 404 3.79 -11.65 29.53
C ASN A 404 4.59 -10.44 30.05
N GLN A 405 5.48 -10.63 31.04
CA GLN A 405 6.36 -9.57 31.53
C GLN A 405 7.38 -9.12 30.48
N LYS A 406 7.94 -10.04 29.70
CA LYS A 406 8.84 -9.70 28.57
C LYS A 406 8.10 -8.91 27.50
N GLN A 407 6.91 -9.34 27.11
CA GLN A 407 6.05 -8.64 26.14
C GLN A 407 5.68 -7.25 26.64
N LEU A 408 5.33 -7.11 27.93
CA LEU A 408 5.02 -5.83 28.55
C LEU A 408 6.24 -4.90 28.56
N LYS A 409 7.43 -5.42 28.90
CA LYS A 409 8.68 -4.66 28.87
C LYS A 409 9.00 -4.17 27.46
N GLU A 410 8.89 -5.05 26.46
CA GLU A 410 9.09 -4.68 25.05
C GLU A 410 8.07 -3.62 24.61
N TYR A 411 6.81 -3.73 25.03
CA TYR A 411 5.78 -2.75 24.75
C TYR A 411 6.10 -1.37 25.35
N LEU A 412 6.52 -1.32 26.62
CA LEU A 412 6.93 -0.08 27.29
C LEU A 412 8.18 0.53 26.66
N GLU A 413 9.17 -0.29 26.30
CA GLU A 413 10.36 0.15 25.59
C GLU A 413 9.98 0.73 24.22
N ARG A 414 9.09 0.08 23.48
CA ARG A 414 8.61 0.56 22.18
C ARG A 414 7.87 1.90 22.29
N GLN A 415 7.05 2.08 23.32
CA GLN A 415 6.41 3.38 23.59
C GLN A 415 7.44 4.47 23.91
N LYS A 416 8.44 4.14 24.73
CA LYS A 416 9.54 5.06 25.06
C LYS A 416 10.33 5.45 23.82
N GLU A 417 10.74 4.47 22.99
CA GLU A 417 11.43 4.71 21.71
C GLU A 417 10.62 5.61 20.79
N SER A 418 9.29 5.39 20.70
CA SER A 418 8.41 6.20 19.86
C SER A 418 8.32 7.65 20.36
N ARG A 419 8.26 7.86 21.67
CA ARG A 419 8.26 9.21 22.26
C ARG A 419 9.61 9.90 22.05
N ASP A 420 10.69 9.18 22.29
CA ASP A 420 12.06 9.70 22.12
C ASP A 420 12.30 10.07 20.64
N GLU A 421 11.82 9.29 19.67
CA GLU A 421 11.90 9.62 18.24
C GLU A 421 11.03 10.83 17.84
N MET A 422 9.90 11.04 18.53
CA MET A 422 9.03 12.22 18.30
C MET A 422 9.68 13.50 18.83
N GLU A 423 10.37 13.44 19.97
CA GLU A 423 11.12 14.55 20.56
C GLU A 423 12.45 14.80 19.81
N PHE A 424 13.16 13.73 19.44
CA PHE A 424 14.50 13.73 18.84
C PHE A 424 14.53 12.97 17.50
N PRO A 425 14.08 13.60 16.40
CA PRO A 425 13.86 12.90 15.14
C PRO A 425 15.16 12.46 14.45
N ASP A 426 15.31 11.15 14.26
CA ASP A 426 16.45 10.46 13.66
C ASP A 426 17.80 10.62 14.39
N GLU A 427 17.81 11.10 15.64
CA GLU A 427 19.04 11.22 16.44
C GLU A 427 19.57 9.82 16.81
N VAL A 428 20.89 9.64 16.68
CA VAL A 428 21.57 8.39 17.03
C VAL A 428 22.92 8.71 17.63
N ASP A 429 23.21 8.10 18.77
CA ASP A 429 24.50 8.25 19.42
C ASP A 429 25.59 7.48 18.67
N THR A 430 26.74 8.14 18.51
CA THR A 430 27.95 7.49 17.98
C THR A 430 28.46 6.45 18.97
N PRO A 431 28.79 5.23 18.51
CA PRO A 431 29.35 4.20 19.38
C PRO A 431 30.75 4.63 19.84
N GLN A 432 31.12 4.28 21.07
CA GLN A 432 32.47 4.56 21.60
C GLN A 432 33.48 3.51 21.17
N PHE A 433 33.07 2.24 21.14
CA PHE A 433 33.97 1.09 20.90
C PHE A 433 34.19 0.75 19.41
N MET A 434 33.44 1.38 18.49
CA MET A 434 33.54 1.13 17.05
C MET A 434 33.78 2.46 16.33
N PRO A 435 34.72 2.54 15.36
CA PRO A 435 34.88 3.72 14.53
C PRO A 435 33.58 4.10 13.83
N ALA A 436 33.22 5.39 13.87
CA ALA A 436 32.01 5.89 13.25
C ALA A 436 32.04 5.73 11.73
N SER A 437 33.22 5.82 11.11
CA SER A 437 33.47 5.52 9.70
C SER A 437 33.02 4.11 9.30
N GLN A 438 33.30 3.10 10.13
CA GLN A 438 32.88 1.72 9.88
C GLN A 438 31.37 1.55 10.04
N ARG A 439 30.79 2.04 11.15
CA ARG A 439 29.34 1.95 11.43
C ARG A 439 28.49 2.65 10.37
N PHE A 440 28.96 3.80 9.88
CA PHE A 440 28.24 4.63 8.92
C PHE A 440 28.85 4.62 7.51
N SER A 441 29.64 3.59 7.16
CA SER A 441 30.28 3.43 5.84
C SER A 441 29.31 3.55 4.66
N LYS A 442 28.11 2.94 4.78
CA LYS A 442 27.05 2.97 3.76
C LYS A 442 26.26 4.29 3.72
N TYR A 443 26.60 5.26 4.55
CA TYR A 443 25.92 6.55 4.59
C TYR A 443 26.72 7.61 3.85
N ARG A 444 26.00 8.58 3.27
CA ARG A 444 26.59 9.76 2.63
C ARG A 444 26.00 11.05 3.17
N GLY A 445 26.79 12.12 3.15
CA GLY A 445 26.30 13.47 3.39
C GLY A 445 25.62 14.04 2.14
N LEU A 446 24.46 14.67 2.31
CA LEU A 446 23.80 15.43 1.22
C LEU A 446 23.74 16.90 1.59
N LYS A 447 24.11 17.78 0.64
CA LYS A 447 23.98 19.24 0.82
C LYS A 447 22.52 19.69 0.93
N SER A 448 21.64 19.11 0.11
CA SER A 448 20.20 19.40 0.14
C SER A 448 19.40 18.19 -0.24
N PHE A 449 18.60 17.68 0.69
CA PHE A 449 17.79 16.48 0.52
C PHE A 449 16.87 16.50 -0.73
N ARG A 450 16.38 17.68 -1.14
CA ARG A 450 15.44 17.81 -2.27
C ARG A 450 16.12 17.95 -3.64
N ASN A 451 17.32 18.51 -3.68
CA ASN A 451 17.95 18.93 -4.93
C ASN A 451 19.20 18.09 -5.27
N SER A 452 19.86 17.50 -4.28
CA SER A 452 21.03 16.67 -4.54
C SER A 452 20.62 15.45 -5.38
N PRO A 453 21.32 15.17 -6.49
CA PRO A 453 21.04 13.99 -7.29
C PRO A 453 21.29 12.72 -6.46
N TRP A 454 20.48 11.71 -6.70
CA TRP A 454 20.66 10.38 -6.15
C TRP A 454 20.33 9.39 -7.26
N ASP A 455 21.24 8.48 -7.57
CA ASP A 455 21.01 7.50 -8.63
C ASP A 455 20.09 6.36 -8.14
N PRO A 456 18.92 6.14 -8.78
CA PRO A 456 18.02 5.05 -8.43
C PRO A 456 18.57 3.65 -8.69
N TYR A 457 19.67 3.47 -9.43
CA TYR A 457 20.26 2.16 -9.68
C TYR A 457 21.48 1.86 -8.79
N GLU A 458 21.84 2.77 -7.90
CA GLU A 458 22.97 2.60 -7.01
C GLU A 458 22.65 1.66 -5.83
N ASN A 459 23.58 0.75 -5.51
CA ASN A 459 23.54 -0.16 -4.36
C ASN A 459 22.25 -1.00 -4.28
N LEU A 460 21.81 -1.54 -5.42
CA LEU A 460 20.60 -2.36 -5.50
C LEU A 460 20.81 -3.72 -4.83
N PRO A 461 19.87 -4.19 -3.99
CA PRO A 461 19.88 -5.56 -3.49
C PRO A 461 19.59 -6.57 -4.60
N ILE A 462 19.97 -7.83 -4.37
CA ILE A 462 19.62 -8.96 -5.24
C ILE A 462 18.10 -9.06 -5.46
N ASP A 463 17.29 -8.70 -4.47
CA ASP A 463 15.83 -8.70 -4.60
C ASP A 463 15.32 -7.78 -5.73
N TYR A 464 16.06 -6.73 -6.09
CA TYR A 464 15.67 -5.81 -7.16
C TYR A 464 15.89 -6.38 -8.58
N SER A 465 16.68 -7.43 -8.76
CA SER A 465 16.75 -8.12 -10.06
C SER A 465 15.59 -9.10 -10.27
N ARG A 466 14.92 -9.52 -9.19
CA ARG A 466 13.75 -10.39 -9.21
C ARG A 466 12.44 -9.69 -9.57
N ILE A 467 12.38 -8.36 -9.43
CA ILE A 467 11.17 -7.58 -9.69
C ILE A 467 11.02 -7.22 -11.17
N PHE A 468 9.78 -7.03 -11.60
CA PHE A 468 9.48 -6.49 -12.92
C PHE A 468 9.31 -4.97 -12.87
N GLN A 469 9.93 -4.29 -13.85
CA GLN A 469 9.83 -2.84 -14.03
C GLN A 469 9.11 -2.50 -15.34
N PHE A 470 8.21 -1.52 -15.28
CA PHE A 470 7.59 -0.95 -16.47
C PHE A 470 8.43 0.20 -17.02
N GLN A 471 8.66 0.21 -18.34
CA GLN A 471 9.21 1.39 -19.02
C GLN A 471 8.26 2.59 -18.93
N ASN A 472 6.96 2.38 -19.14
CA ASN A 472 5.94 3.41 -18.97
C ASN A 472 4.62 2.81 -18.45
N PHE A 473 4.43 2.92 -17.13
CA PHE A 473 3.29 2.32 -16.45
C PHE A 473 1.93 2.82 -16.97
N LYS A 474 1.78 4.13 -17.25
CA LYS A 474 0.48 4.70 -17.66
C LYS A 474 -0.01 4.13 -18.99
N ARG A 475 0.92 3.91 -19.94
CA ARG A 475 0.59 3.34 -21.25
C ARG A 475 0.26 1.84 -21.13
N SER A 476 1.07 1.10 -20.36
CA SER A 476 0.82 -0.33 -20.11
C SER A 476 -0.51 -0.57 -19.41
N LYS A 477 -0.85 0.24 -18.39
CA LYS A 477 -2.14 0.20 -17.69
C LYS A 477 -3.32 0.40 -18.65
N LYS A 478 -3.24 1.38 -19.56
CA LYS A 478 -4.30 1.59 -20.54
C LYS A 478 -4.45 0.38 -21.47
N LYS A 479 -3.34 -0.13 -22.00
CA LYS A 479 -3.35 -1.32 -22.87
C LYS A 479 -3.92 -2.55 -22.16
N ALA A 480 -3.59 -2.74 -20.88
CA ALA A 480 -4.10 -3.85 -20.07
C ALA A 480 -5.63 -3.75 -19.87
N LEU A 481 -6.16 -2.55 -19.63
CA LEU A 481 -7.60 -2.33 -19.50
C LEU A 481 -8.34 -2.53 -20.83
N ASP A 482 -7.79 -2.02 -21.92
CA ASP A 482 -8.39 -2.15 -23.26
C ASP A 482 -8.41 -3.62 -23.73
N SER A 483 -7.47 -4.47 -23.29
CA SER A 483 -7.39 -5.88 -23.72
C SER A 483 -8.52 -6.78 -23.24
N VAL A 484 -9.31 -6.33 -22.25
CA VAL A 484 -10.39 -7.10 -21.67
C VAL A 484 -11.70 -6.94 -22.46
N GLU A 485 -11.82 -5.93 -23.32
CA GLU A 485 -13.08 -5.65 -24.04
C GLU A 485 -13.53 -6.82 -24.95
N ASP A 486 -12.60 -7.63 -25.46
CA ASP A 486 -12.87 -8.71 -26.44
C ASP A 486 -13.29 -10.07 -25.82
N GLY A 487 -13.63 -10.13 -24.53
CA GLY A 487 -13.98 -11.39 -23.83
C GLY A 487 -15.47 -11.77 -23.78
N ILE A 488 -15.77 -12.84 -23.04
CA ILE A 488 -17.14 -13.29 -22.72
C ILE A 488 -17.88 -12.16 -22.01
N SER A 489 -19.06 -11.82 -22.53
CA SER A 489 -19.88 -10.73 -22.02
C SER A 489 -20.32 -10.94 -20.58
N VAL A 490 -20.33 -9.84 -19.82
CA VAL A 490 -20.92 -9.78 -18.49
C VAL A 490 -22.36 -10.34 -18.50
N GLY A 491 -22.70 -11.12 -17.49
CA GLY A 491 -24.04 -11.68 -17.29
C GLY A 491 -24.30 -13.06 -17.88
N THR A 492 -23.35 -13.60 -18.64
CA THR A 492 -23.38 -14.99 -19.06
C THR A 492 -23.08 -15.91 -17.87
N LYS A 493 -23.86 -16.99 -17.73
CA LYS A 493 -23.58 -18.07 -16.78
C LYS A 493 -22.51 -18.97 -17.40
N VAL A 494 -21.40 -19.16 -16.70
CA VAL A 494 -20.22 -19.88 -17.17
C VAL A 494 -19.81 -20.96 -16.18
N VAL A 495 -19.17 -22.00 -16.72
CA VAL A 495 -18.44 -23.00 -15.94
C VAL A 495 -16.96 -22.85 -16.27
N ILE A 496 -16.15 -22.54 -15.28
CA ILE A 496 -14.71 -22.30 -15.45
C ILE A 496 -13.96 -23.51 -14.93
N GLU A 497 -13.11 -24.10 -15.75
CA GLU A 497 -12.11 -25.09 -15.32
C GLU A 497 -10.82 -24.36 -14.94
N ILE A 498 -10.43 -24.45 -13.67
CA ILE A 498 -9.18 -23.89 -13.13
C ILE A 498 -8.21 -25.04 -12.92
N LEU A 499 -6.97 -24.88 -13.41
CA LEU A 499 -5.94 -25.91 -13.35
C LEU A 499 -5.06 -25.77 -12.09
N ASN A 500 -4.55 -26.90 -11.60
CA ASN A 500 -3.54 -26.99 -10.54
C ASN A 500 -3.94 -26.33 -9.22
N VAL A 501 -5.20 -26.49 -8.81
CA VAL A 501 -5.66 -26.03 -7.48
C VAL A 501 -5.16 -27.03 -6.43
N PRO A 502 -4.58 -26.58 -5.30
CA PRO A 502 -4.02 -27.47 -4.28
C PRO A 502 -5.10 -28.31 -3.59
N GLU A 503 -4.75 -29.52 -3.17
CA GLU A 503 -5.67 -30.45 -2.47
C GLU A 503 -6.18 -29.91 -1.13
N SER A 504 -5.44 -28.99 -0.49
CA SER A 504 -5.90 -28.29 0.73
C SER A 504 -7.22 -27.55 0.51
N PHE A 505 -7.50 -27.12 -0.72
CA PHE A 505 -8.78 -26.54 -1.10
C PHE A 505 -9.95 -27.51 -0.88
N ALA A 506 -9.78 -28.79 -1.20
CA ALA A 506 -10.84 -29.79 -1.13
C ALA A 506 -11.15 -30.23 0.31
N GLN A 507 -10.20 -30.09 1.23
CA GLN A 507 -10.35 -30.48 2.63
C GLN A 507 -11.15 -29.45 3.43
N LYS A 508 -11.02 -28.15 3.08
CA LYS A 508 -11.74 -27.07 3.76
C LYS A 508 -13.17 -26.92 3.24
N LYS A 509 -14.12 -26.73 4.16
CA LYS A 509 -15.49 -26.31 3.79
C LYS A 509 -15.48 -24.82 3.46
N HIS A 510 -15.72 -24.51 2.20
CA HIS A 510 -15.82 -23.13 1.72
C HIS A 510 -17.25 -22.62 1.86
N GLU A 511 -17.46 -21.63 2.72
CA GLU A 511 -18.75 -20.94 2.83
C GLU A 511 -19.00 -19.99 1.65
N LEU A 512 -17.93 -19.37 1.13
CA LEU A 512 -17.99 -18.39 0.06
C LEU A 512 -16.77 -18.51 -0.86
N LEU A 513 -16.97 -19.00 -2.07
CA LEU A 513 -15.92 -19.05 -3.10
C LEU A 513 -16.07 -17.91 -4.11
N THR A 514 -14.98 -17.18 -4.28
CA THR A 514 -14.96 -15.97 -5.10
C THR A 514 -13.77 -15.99 -6.03
N LEU A 515 -14.00 -15.60 -7.29
CA LEU A 515 -12.98 -15.58 -8.33
C LEU A 515 -12.82 -14.17 -8.88
N PHE A 516 -11.58 -13.71 -9.03
CA PHE A 516 -11.26 -12.45 -9.69
C PHE A 516 -10.32 -12.71 -10.87
N GLY A 517 -10.71 -12.33 -12.08
CA GLY A 517 -9.79 -12.38 -13.20
C GLY A 517 -8.76 -11.25 -13.11
N LEU A 518 -7.51 -11.61 -13.35
CA LEU A 518 -6.37 -10.73 -13.29
C LEU A 518 -6.13 -10.04 -14.61
N LEU A 519 -5.70 -8.79 -14.54
CA LEU A 519 -5.27 -8.05 -15.72
C LEU A 519 -3.86 -8.49 -16.14
N PRO A 520 -3.46 -8.24 -17.40
CA PRO A 520 -2.11 -8.51 -17.86
C PRO A 520 -1.03 -7.96 -16.94
N TYR A 521 -0.08 -8.82 -16.58
CA TYR A 521 1.07 -8.54 -15.70
C TYR A 521 0.74 -8.33 -14.21
N GLU A 522 -0.48 -8.60 -13.73
CA GLU A 522 -0.80 -8.43 -12.29
C GLU A 522 -0.18 -9.49 -11.36
N GLN A 523 0.12 -10.68 -11.87
CA GLN A 523 0.81 -11.71 -11.08
C GLN A 523 2.26 -11.33 -10.75
N LYS A 524 2.90 -10.57 -11.65
CA LYS A 524 4.32 -10.22 -11.56
C LYS A 524 4.59 -9.36 -10.33
N ILE A 525 5.67 -9.65 -9.62
CA ILE A 525 6.05 -8.88 -8.43
C ILE A 525 6.79 -7.60 -8.83
N SER A 526 6.43 -6.50 -8.17
CA SER A 526 7.13 -5.22 -8.30
C SER A 526 7.14 -4.48 -6.96
N VAL A 527 7.73 -3.28 -6.95
CA VAL A 527 7.70 -2.40 -5.78
C VAL A 527 6.39 -1.61 -5.82
N MET A 528 5.46 -2.02 -4.97
CA MET A 528 4.16 -1.40 -4.80
C MET A 528 4.23 -0.31 -3.72
N ASN A 529 3.56 0.79 -4.00
CA ASN A 529 3.46 1.92 -3.09
C ASN A 529 2.00 2.12 -2.72
N PHE A 530 1.71 2.30 -1.45
CA PHE A 530 0.38 2.65 -0.98
C PHE A 530 0.47 3.85 -0.05
N CYS A 531 -0.58 4.65 -0.06
CA CYS A 531 -0.72 5.76 0.86
C CYS A 531 -1.58 5.31 2.02
N ILE A 532 -1.17 5.58 3.25
CA ILE A 532 -1.85 5.15 4.45
C ILE A 532 -1.98 6.30 5.46
N GLN A 533 -3.15 6.36 6.08
CA GLN A 533 -3.46 7.21 7.21
C GLN A 533 -3.83 6.32 8.38
N ARG A 534 -3.28 6.67 9.55
CA ARG A 534 -3.57 5.97 10.80
C ARG A 534 -5.05 6.16 11.18
N GLN A 535 -5.68 5.10 11.68
CA GLN A 535 -7.04 5.18 12.20
C GLN A 535 -7.04 5.93 13.53
N ASN A 536 -8.09 6.74 13.79
CA ASN A 536 -8.16 7.57 14.99
C ASN A 536 -8.19 6.75 16.29
N ASP A 537 -8.76 5.54 16.23
CA ASP A 537 -8.96 4.67 17.40
C ASP A 537 -7.67 3.96 17.81
N TYR A 538 -6.66 3.93 16.92
CA TYR A 538 -5.44 3.16 17.12
C TYR A 538 -4.28 4.06 17.57
N THR A 539 -3.90 3.97 18.85
CA THR A 539 -2.88 4.83 19.49
C THR A 539 -1.52 4.17 19.71
N ASP A 540 -1.40 2.86 19.47
CA ASP A 540 -0.13 2.14 19.65
C ASP A 540 0.90 2.45 18.54
N PRO A 541 2.19 2.57 18.89
CA PRO A 541 3.24 2.87 17.91
C PRO A 541 3.48 1.69 16.96
N VAL A 542 3.40 1.96 15.65
CA VAL A 542 3.73 0.96 14.61
C VAL A 542 5.08 1.28 14.01
N LYS A 543 6.05 0.37 14.16
CA LYS A 543 7.39 0.55 13.63
C LYS A 543 7.43 0.13 12.15
N SER A 544 8.27 0.80 11.38
CA SER A 544 8.58 0.40 10.01
C SER A 544 9.22 -0.99 10.03
N LYS A 545 8.80 -1.85 9.09
CA LYS A 545 9.17 -3.27 8.96
C LYS A 545 8.48 -4.25 9.92
N ASP A 546 7.60 -3.79 10.79
CA ASP A 546 6.73 -4.70 11.55
C ASP A 546 5.82 -5.47 10.57
N PRO A 547 5.54 -6.76 10.82
CA PRO A 547 4.63 -7.54 9.98
C PRO A 547 3.19 -7.02 10.16
N MET A 548 2.50 -6.81 9.04
CA MET A 548 1.13 -6.30 8.97
C MET A 548 0.34 -7.10 7.95
N ILE A 549 -0.96 -7.27 8.20
CA ILE A 549 -1.89 -7.84 7.21
C ILE A 549 -2.43 -6.68 6.37
N LEU A 550 -2.11 -6.69 5.09
CA LEU A 550 -2.52 -5.69 4.11
C LEU A 550 -3.58 -6.28 3.18
N MET A 551 -4.81 -5.77 3.27
CA MET A 551 -5.86 -6.09 2.31
C MET A 551 -5.86 -5.02 1.22
N CYS A 552 -5.50 -5.41 0.00
CA CYS A 552 -5.42 -4.52 -1.16
C CYS A 552 -6.47 -4.91 -2.20
N GLY A 553 -7.61 -4.21 -2.21
CA GLY A 553 -8.77 -4.59 -3.03
C GLY A 553 -9.27 -6.00 -2.72
N PHE A 554 -8.91 -6.96 -3.59
CA PHE A 554 -9.26 -8.37 -3.43
C PHE A 554 -8.16 -9.24 -2.80
N ARG A 555 -6.88 -8.85 -2.93
CA ARG A 555 -5.74 -9.61 -2.38
C ARG A 555 -5.53 -9.31 -0.90
N THR A 556 -5.16 -10.32 -0.15
CA THR A 556 -4.78 -10.23 1.27
C THR A 556 -3.35 -10.73 1.43
N LEU A 557 -2.46 -9.87 1.92
CA LEU A 557 -1.02 -10.11 1.97
C LEU A 557 -0.49 -9.85 3.38
N ILE A 558 0.44 -10.67 3.84
CA ILE A 558 1.26 -10.41 5.03
C ILE A 558 2.52 -9.70 4.54
N VAL A 559 2.78 -8.49 5.04
CA VAL A 559 3.84 -7.61 4.53
C VAL A 559 4.55 -6.87 5.67
N SER A 560 5.82 -6.54 5.47
CA SER A 560 6.56 -5.62 6.34
C SER A 560 6.82 -4.29 5.63
N PRO A 561 5.90 -3.30 5.75
CA PRO A 561 6.00 -2.07 5.00
C PRO A 561 7.10 -1.15 5.53
N ILE A 562 7.70 -0.41 4.60
CA ILE A 562 8.60 0.69 4.91
C ILE A 562 7.84 2.00 4.78
N TYR A 563 7.77 2.77 5.87
CA TYR A 563 7.10 4.06 5.86
C TYR A 563 8.03 5.17 5.37
N SER A 564 7.48 6.05 4.54
CA SER A 564 8.14 7.25 4.04
C SER A 564 7.19 8.44 4.04
N THR A 565 7.74 9.64 3.96
CA THR A 565 6.94 10.88 3.91
C THR A 565 6.11 10.98 2.63
N PHE A 566 4.83 11.31 2.77
CA PHE A 566 3.95 11.63 1.64
C PHE A 566 4.16 13.09 1.19
N THR A 567 5.17 13.30 0.35
CA THR A 567 5.45 14.61 -0.28
C THR A 567 5.39 14.49 -1.79
N ARG A 568 5.16 15.61 -2.49
CA ARG A 568 5.46 15.67 -3.93
C ARG A 568 6.99 15.60 -4.05
N GLY A 569 7.49 14.52 -4.65
CA GLY A 569 8.93 14.26 -4.75
C GLY A 569 9.67 15.46 -5.33
N GLY A 570 10.92 15.65 -4.89
CA GLY A 570 11.83 16.59 -5.54
C GLY A 570 12.18 16.13 -6.96
N PRO A 571 12.95 16.93 -7.73
CA PRO A 571 13.48 16.49 -9.02
C PRO A 571 14.28 15.18 -8.93
N ASN A 572 14.85 14.88 -7.75
CA ASN A 572 15.62 13.68 -7.46
C ASN A 572 14.77 12.46 -7.03
N ASN A 573 13.45 12.61 -6.85
CA ASN A 573 12.54 11.53 -6.42
C ASN A 573 12.98 10.79 -5.13
N VAL A 574 13.63 11.49 -4.19
CA VAL A 574 14.07 10.97 -2.89
C VAL A 574 13.07 11.32 -1.81
N PHE A 575 12.74 10.34 -0.95
CA PHE A 575 11.78 10.47 0.14
C PHE A 575 12.39 10.08 1.47
N LYS A 576 12.02 10.81 2.53
CA LYS A 576 12.53 10.55 3.87
C LYS A 576 11.85 9.30 4.43
N PHE A 577 12.64 8.37 4.92
CA PHE A 577 12.17 7.22 5.70
C PHE A 577 11.68 7.67 7.08
N ASN A 578 10.57 7.09 7.53
CA ASN A 578 10.06 7.28 8.88
C ASN A 578 10.23 5.96 9.65
N ARG A 579 10.76 6.03 10.87
CA ARG A 579 10.94 4.83 11.72
C ARG A 579 9.61 4.29 12.23
N TYR A 580 8.64 5.17 12.45
CA TYR A 580 7.29 4.83 12.86
C TYR A 580 6.25 5.38 11.89
N LEU A 581 5.06 4.79 11.92
CA LEU A 581 3.89 5.35 11.26
C LEU A 581 3.53 6.69 11.93
N LEU A 582 3.32 7.73 11.12
CA LEU A 582 2.91 9.05 11.60
C LEU A 582 1.38 9.16 11.59
N ASP A 583 0.83 10.04 12.41
CA ASP A 583 -0.62 10.34 12.39
C ASP A 583 -1.07 11.08 11.11
N LYS A 584 -0.11 11.67 10.41
CA LYS A 584 -0.33 12.27 9.08
C LYS A 584 -0.31 11.18 8.02
N MET A 585 -0.86 11.50 6.86
CA MET A 585 -0.77 10.66 5.68
C MET A 585 0.70 10.31 5.37
N THR A 586 1.01 9.01 5.33
CA THR A 586 2.33 8.45 5.05
C THR A 586 2.27 7.52 3.84
N MET A 587 3.43 7.16 3.32
CA MET A 587 3.57 6.22 2.20
C MET A 587 4.21 4.93 2.69
N GLY A 588 3.54 3.80 2.49
CA GLY A 588 4.11 2.47 2.64
C GLY A 588 4.66 1.96 1.31
N THR A 589 5.85 1.38 1.34
CA THR A 589 6.49 0.72 0.19
C THR A 589 6.79 -0.73 0.53
N ILE A 590 6.40 -1.64 -0.36
CA ILE A 590 6.52 -3.10 -0.22
C ILE A 590 6.87 -3.74 -1.56
N TYR A 591 7.39 -4.97 -1.53
CA TYR A 591 7.34 -5.85 -2.70
C TYR A 591 5.98 -6.52 -2.72
N ALA A 592 5.24 -6.44 -3.81
CA ALA A 592 3.97 -7.14 -3.94
C ALA A 592 3.64 -7.38 -5.41
N PRO A 593 2.74 -8.35 -5.71
CA PRO A 593 2.17 -8.48 -7.03
C PRO A 593 1.58 -7.15 -7.52
N ILE A 594 1.80 -6.86 -8.80
CA ILE A 594 1.34 -5.61 -9.41
C ILE A 594 -0.19 -5.59 -9.40
N GLN A 595 -0.76 -4.50 -8.93
CA GLN A 595 -2.20 -4.27 -9.06
C GLN A 595 -2.45 -2.89 -9.66
N TYR A 596 -3.26 -2.84 -10.72
CA TYR A 596 -3.60 -1.57 -11.35
C TYR A 596 -4.55 -0.77 -10.45
N GLY A 597 -4.02 0.29 -9.83
CA GLY A 597 -4.77 1.19 -8.93
C GLY A 597 -5.77 2.13 -9.63
N PRO A 598 -6.59 2.88 -8.89
CA PRO A 598 -6.62 2.94 -7.43
C PRO A 598 -7.39 1.76 -6.82
N ALA A 599 -6.83 1.15 -5.79
CA ALA A 599 -7.51 0.14 -4.97
C ALA A 599 -7.43 0.59 -3.50
N PRO A 600 -8.48 0.40 -2.69
CA PRO A 600 -8.44 0.70 -1.27
C PRO A 600 -7.52 -0.29 -0.55
N VAL A 601 -6.87 0.21 0.50
CA VAL A 601 -5.93 -0.54 1.31
C VAL A 601 -6.38 -0.48 2.77
N LEU A 602 -6.48 -1.64 3.40
CA LEU A 602 -6.70 -1.81 4.83
C LEU A 602 -5.46 -2.46 5.44
N MET A 603 -5.02 -1.96 6.59
CA MET A 603 -3.85 -2.49 7.29
C MET A 603 -4.24 -2.89 8.71
N PHE A 604 -4.14 -4.18 9.00
CA PHE A 604 -4.35 -4.76 10.32
C PHE A 604 -3.01 -5.18 10.92
N LYS A 605 -2.91 -5.13 12.25
CA LYS A 605 -1.74 -5.66 12.96
C LYS A 605 -1.68 -7.18 12.77
N TYR A 606 -0.51 -7.70 12.42
CA TYR A 606 -0.32 -9.15 12.37
C TYR A 606 -0.25 -9.70 13.80
N SER A 607 -0.98 -10.78 14.05
CA SER A 607 -0.89 -11.62 15.25
C SER A 607 -0.64 -13.06 14.80
N PRO A 608 0.16 -13.86 15.52
CA PRO A 608 0.40 -15.27 15.19
C PRO A 608 -0.90 -16.10 15.13
N THR A 609 -1.87 -15.77 15.99
CA THR A 609 -3.23 -16.32 15.98
C THR A 609 -4.22 -15.23 15.56
N PRO A 610 -4.39 -14.98 14.24
CA PRO A 610 -5.27 -13.94 13.75
C PRO A 610 -6.74 -14.36 13.88
N ALA A 611 -7.36 -14.03 15.01
CA ALA A 611 -8.80 -14.15 15.15
C ALA A 611 -9.53 -12.91 14.56
N TRP A 612 -10.61 -13.16 13.84
CA TRP A 612 -11.44 -12.12 13.21
C TRP A 612 -12.84 -12.01 13.87
N ASP A 613 -12.95 -12.61 15.05
CA ASP A 613 -14.19 -12.74 15.82
C ASP A 613 -14.40 -11.53 16.75
N GLU A 614 -15.58 -11.45 17.34
CA GLU A 614 -16.03 -10.30 18.14
C GLU A 614 -15.10 -9.97 19.33
N HIS A 615 -14.56 -11.01 19.98
CA HIS A 615 -13.77 -10.86 21.21
C HIS A 615 -12.26 -10.65 20.96
N SER A 616 -11.76 -11.12 19.83
CA SER A 616 -10.31 -11.21 19.53
C SER A 616 -9.96 -10.56 18.18
N CYS A 617 -10.78 -9.63 17.72
CA CYS A 617 -10.61 -8.89 16.48
C CYS A 617 -9.25 -8.17 16.41
N LEU A 618 -8.52 -8.40 15.32
CA LEU A 618 -7.32 -7.65 15.00
C LEU A 618 -7.60 -6.14 14.87
N PRO A 619 -6.78 -5.27 15.50
CA PRO A 619 -6.99 -3.83 15.41
C PRO A 619 -6.66 -3.32 14.00
N LEU A 620 -7.56 -2.51 13.45
CA LEU A 620 -7.32 -1.75 12.23
C LEU A 620 -6.33 -0.62 12.54
N VAL A 621 -5.12 -0.72 12.00
CA VAL A 621 -4.06 0.28 12.23
C VAL A 621 -4.23 1.49 11.33
N GLY A 622 -4.60 1.27 10.07
CA GLY A 622 -4.69 2.35 9.10
C GLY A 622 -5.44 1.98 7.83
N SER A 623 -5.87 3.04 7.15
CA SER A 623 -6.64 2.99 5.91
C SER A 623 -5.98 3.82 4.83
N GLY A 624 -6.16 3.41 3.58
CA GLY A 624 -5.31 3.92 2.52
C GLY A 624 -5.78 3.64 1.11
N THR A 625 -4.95 4.05 0.15
CA THR A 625 -5.12 3.77 -1.27
C THR A 625 -3.82 3.29 -1.89
N LEU A 626 -3.91 2.25 -2.71
CA LEU A 626 -2.81 1.76 -3.53
C LEU A 626 -2.52 2.76 -4.65
N LEU A 627 -1.25 3.12 -4.78
CA LEU A 627 -0.74 3.94 -5.87
C LEU A 627 -0.12 3.07 -6.96
N ASP A 628 0.26 3.73 -8.06
CA ASP A 628 0.94 3.07 -9.16
C ASP A 628 2.34 2.54 -8.72
N PRO A 629 2.79 1.38 -9.23
CA PRO A 629 4.12 0.83 -8.95
C PRO A 629 5.22 1.78 -9.43
N GLN A 630 6.17 2.06 -8.54
CA GLN A 630 7.31 2.93 -8.84
C GLN A 630 8.57 2.39 -8.14
N PRO A 631 9.33 1.47 -8.77
CA PRO A 631 10.57 0.93 -8.19
C PRO A 631 11.70 1.95 -8.12
N LEU A 632 11.65 2.99 -8.96
CA LEU A 632 12.63 4.09 -8.99
C LEU A 632 12.44 5.11 -7.84
N ARG A 633 11.49 4.87 -6.94
CA ARG A 633 11.27 5.70 -5.75
C ARG A 633 12.37 5.42 -4.73
N VAL A 634 13.23 6.40 -4.48
CA VAL A 634 14.33 6.24 -3.52
C VAL A 634 13.85 6.61 -2.11
N ILE A 635 13.98 5.68 -1.16
CA ILE A 635 13.70 5.92 0.26
C ILE A 635 15.02 6.05 1.00
N ALA A 636 15.27 7.21 1.60
CA ALA A 636 16.50 7.51 2.31
C ALA A 636 16.26 7.59 3.82
N LYS A 637 16.93 6.72 4.57
CA LYS A 637 17.04 6.78 6.02
C LYS A 637 18.04 7.85 6.41
N ARG A 638 17.58 8.81 7.19
CA ARG A 638 18.41 9.83 7.81
C ARG A 638 18.92 9.31 9.15
N VAL A 639 20.14 9.66 9.48
CA VAL A 639 20.71 9.57 10.82
C VAL A 639 21.30 10.94 11.15
N VAL A 640 21.03 11.42 12.36
CA VAL A 640 21.54 12.69 12.87
C VAL A 640 22.53 12.40 13.98
N LEU A 641 23.81 12.70 13.74
CA LEU A 641 24.82 12.66 14.77
C LEU A 641 24.84 14.00 15.49
N THR A 642 24.76 14.00 16.81
CA THR A 642 24.71 15.19 17.64
C THR A 642 26.06 15.49 18.25
N GLY A 643 26.34 16.77 18.47
CA GLY A 643 27.57 17.23 19.11
C GLY A 643 27.32 18.54 19.85
N HIS A 644 28.10 18.76 20.91
CA HIS A 644 27.93 19.92 21.78
C HIS A 644 29.12 20.88 21.64
N PRO A 645 28.87 22.20 21.60
CA PRO A 645 29.93 23.18 21.55
C PRO A 645 30.66 23.21 22.90
N TYR A 646 31.99 23.15 22.86
CA TYR A 646 32.85 23.25 24.03
C TYR A 646 33.45 24.66 24.17
N LYS A 647 34.19 25.12 23.16
CA LYS A 647 34.78 26.47 23.12
C LYS A 647 34.23 27.24 21.93
N ILE A 648 33.70 28.44 22.16
CA ILE A 648 33.06 29.26 21.13
C ILE A 648 33.92 30.48 20.84
N HIS A 649 34.24 30.68 19.58
CA HIS A 649 34.85 31.88 19.02
C HIS A 649 33.83 32.61 18.14
N LYS A 650 34.18 33.80 17.60
CA LYS A 650 33.23 34.63 16.82
C LYS A 650 32.56 33.88 15.66
N ARG A 651 33.31 33.11 14.88
CA ARG A 651 32.82 32.30 13.73
C ARG A 651 33.27 30.84 13.76
N GLY A 652 34.02 30.44 14.78
CA GLY A 652 34.52 29.09 14.94
C GLY A 652 34.08 28.52 16.28
N ALA A 653 33.87 27.21 16.35
CA ALA A 653 33.60 26.52 17.60
C ALA A 653 34.35 25.19 17.64
N VAL A 654 34.82 24.82 18.83
CA VAL A 654 35.33 23.46 19.09
C VAL A 654 34.15 22.63 19.58
N ILE A 655 33.90 21.51 18.92
CA ILE A 655 32.78 20.61 19.17
C ILE A 655 33.31 19.34 19.83
N ARG A 656 32.53 18.79 20.76
CA ARG A 656 32.80 17.52 21.46
C ARG A 656 31.60 16.57 21.36
N PHE A 657 31.86 15.29 21.63
CA PHE A 657 30.86 14.21 21.70
C PHE A 657 30.13 13.87 20.40
N MET A 658 30.57 14.39 19.25
CA MET A 658 30.06 13.93 17.94
C MET A 658 30.86 12.74 17.40
N PHE A 659 32.16 12.68 17.68
CA PHE A 659 33.06 11.59 17.32
C PHE A 659 34.05 11.35 18.46
N PHE A 660 34.63 10.16 18.50
CA PHE A 660 35.63 9.78 19.50
C PHE A 660 37.03 9.55 18.91
N ASN A 661 37.13 9.34 17.58
CA ASN A 661 38.39 9.15 16.88
C ASN A 661 38.69 10.31 15.92
N PRO A 662 39.97 10.70 15.74
CA PRO A 662 40.35 11.76 14.80
C PRO A 662 40.14 11.34 13.34
N GLN A 663 40.37 10.06 13.00
CA GLN A 663 40.16 9.51 11.65
C GLN A 663 38.70 9.65 11.21
N ASP A 664 37.75 9.47 12.14
CA ASP A 664 36.32 9.64 11.85
C ASP A 664 35.99 11.10 11.52
N VAL A 665 36.62 12.07 12.19
CA VAL A 665 36.44 13.50 11.91
C VAL A 665 36.91 13.84 10.49
N ASP A 666 38.04 13.29 10.06
CA ASP A 666 38.58 13.53 8.72
C ASP A 666 37.74 12.83 7.64
N TYR A 667 37.23 11.62 7.90
CA TYR A 667 36.31 10.92 7.00
C TYR A 667 35.02 11.72 6.75
N PHE A 668 34.42 12.29 7.81
CA PHE A 668 33.18 13.07 7.70
C PHE A 668 33.40 14.56 7.41
N LYS A 669 34.63 15.00 7.18
CA LYS A 669 34.99 16.41 6.90
C LYS A 669 34.21 17.05 5.73
N PRO A 670 33.91 16.34 4.62
CA PRO A 670 33.12 16.92 3.51
C PRO A 670 31.65 17.21 3.87
N VAL A 671 31.13 16.64 4.96
CA VAL A 671 29.72 16.74 5.32
C VAL A 671 29.41 18.12 5.93
N GLN A 672 28.27 18.68 5.53
CA GLN A 672 27.80 19.95 6.09
C GLN A 672 27.16 19.74 7.47
N LEU A 673 27.55 20.59 8.42
CA LEU A 673 26.97 20.66 9.76
C LEU A 673 25.81 21.66 9.79
N VAL A 674 24.77 21.34 10.54
CA VAL A 674 23.62 22.21 10.77
C VAL A 674 23.34 22.26 12.26
N THR A 675 23.01 23.41 12.83
CA THR A 675 22.60 23.49 14.24
C THR A 675 21.08 23.48 14.39
N LYS A 676 20.56 23.08 15.56
CA LYS A 676 19.11 23.14 15.84
C LYS A 676 18.55 24.57 15.72
N LEU A 677 19.38 25.59 15.95
CA LEU A 677 19.04 27.01 15.73
C LEU A 677 19.18 27.48 14.26
N GLY A 678 19.42 26.57 13.32
CA GLY A 678 19.42 26.85 11.88
C GLY A 678 20.72 27.45 11.34
N ARG A 679 21.84 27.34 12.06
CA ARG A 679 23.17 27.74 11.56
C ARG A 679 23.77 26.64 10.70
N THR A 680 24.65 27.02 9.78
CA THR A 680 25.30 26.06 8.88
C THR A 680 26.81 26.21 8.97
N GLY A 681 27.54 25.10 8.89
CA GLY A 681 28.98 25.09 9.04
C GLY A 681 29.65 23.85 8.47
N HIS A 682 30.97 23.84 8.58
CA HIS A 682 31.83 22.75 8.10
C HIS A 682 32.96 22.48 9.09
N ILE A 683 33.49 21.26 9.06
CA ILE A 683 34.64 20.84 9.86
C ILE A 683 35.93 21.41 9.22
N LYS A 684 36.79 22.02 10.04
CA LYS A 684 38.09 22.54 9.61
C LYS A 684 39.21 21.51 9.83
N GLU A 685 39.37 21.08 11.07
CA GLU A 685 40.47 20.21 11.51
C GLU A 685 40.05 19.42 12.76
N SER A 686 40.58 18.19 12.89
CA SER A 686 40.52 17.40 14.12
C SER A 686 41.50 17.97 15.16
N LEU A 687 41.16 17.83 16.44
CA LEU A 687 41.94 18.30 17.58
C LEU A 687 42.16 17.14 18.55
N GLY A 688 43.43 16.82 18.82
CA GLY A 688 43.80 15.76 19.74
C GLY A 688 43.37 14.35 19.28
N THR A 689 43.34 13.42 20.23
CA THR A 689 43.09 11.98 19.98
C THR A 689 41.66 11.54 20.25
N HIS A 690 40.84 12.36 20.93
CA HIS A 690 39.49 12.00 21.38
C HIS A 690 38.35 12.53 20.49
N GLY A 691 38.63 12.82 19.22
CA GLY A 691 37.61 13.24 18.26
C GLY A 691 37.05 14.66 18.47
N TYR A 692 37.75 15.53 19.23
CA TYR A 692 37.42 16.96 19.22
C TYR A 692 37.66 17.52 17.83
N MET A 693 36.84 18.48 17.42
CA MET A 693 36.98 19.08 16.11
C MET A 693 36.70 20.57 16.13
N LYS A 694 37.41 21.30 15.29
CA LYS A 694 37.18 22.72 15.09
C LYS A 694 36.31 22.92 13.87
N CYS A 695 35.20 23.60 14.05
CA CYS A 695 34.21 23.86 13.01
C CYS A 695 34.08 25.36 12.77
N ILE A 696 33.79 25.72 11.52
CA ILE A 696 33.50 27.10 11.11
C ILE A 696 32.02 27.17 10.74
N PHE A 697 31.36 28.24 11.19
CA PHE A 697 29.95 28.49 10.93
C PHE A 697 29.73 29.83 10.24
N ASP A 698 28.56 29.98 9.63
CA ASP A 698 28.08 31.23 9.02
C ASP A 698 28.03 32.38 10.03
N ALA A 699 27.61 32.10 11.25
CA ALA A 699 27.49 33.06 12.35
C ALA A 699 27.95 32.46 13.70
N GLY A 700 28.00 33.31 14.73
CA GLY A 700 28.32 32.87 16.09
C GLY A 700 27.25 31.93 16.66
N ILE A 701 27.69 30.88 17.35
CA ILE A 701 26.85 29.86 17.99
C ILE A 701 26.65 30.17 19.47
N LYS A 702 25.55 29.68 20.05
CA LYS A 702 25.28 29.74 21.51
C LYS A 702 25.73 28.46 22.22
N ALA A 703 26.08 28.55 23.50
CA ALA A 703 26.56 27.40 24.28
C ALA A 703 25.54 26.26 24.44
N HIS A 704 24.25 26.56 24.44
CA HIS A 704 23.17 25.55 24.51
C HIS A 704 22.72 25.03 23.13
N ASP A 705 23.36 25.48 22.04
CA ASP A 705 23.03 24.98 20.72
C ASP A 705 23.57 23.55 20.55
N THR A 706 22.88 22.75 19.76
CA THR A 706 23.32 21.39 19.42
C THR A 706 23.67 21.36 17.94
N ILE A 707 24.88 20.92 17.63
CA ILE A 707 25.34 20.75 16.27
C ILE A 707 24.93 19.37 15.81
N CYS A 708 24.38 19.29 14.60
CA CYS A 708 23.86 18.09 13.98
C CYS A 708 24.56 17.83 12.65
N MET A 709 24.96 16.60 12.41
CA MET A 709 25.42 16.11 11.11
C MET A 709 24.37 15.17 10.52
N ASN A 710 23.86 15.50 9.33
CA ASN A 710 22.85 14.68 8.65
C ASN A 710 23.51 13.70 7.68
N LEU A 711 23.35 12.41 7.95
CA LEU A 711 23.81 11.31 7.11
C LEU A 711 22.61 10.58 6.50
N TYR A 712 22.73 10.15 5.25
CA TYR A 712 21.65 9.49 4.51
C TYR A 712 22.11 8.15 3.91
N LYS A 713 21.24 7.15 3.99
CA LYS A 713 21.43 5.85 3.35
C LYS A 713 20.13 5.41 2.68
N ARG A 714 20.22 4.83 1.48
CA ARG A 714 19.06 4.22 0.82
C ARG A 714 18.62 2.95 1.55
N VAL A 715 17.32 2.80 1.76
CA VAL A 715 16.71 1.63 2.40
C VAL A 715 15.71 1.00 1.44
N PHE A 716 15.73 -0.32 1.40
CA PHE A 716 14.86 -1.15 0.56
C PHE A 716 13.91 -1.98 1.44
N PRO A 717 12.69 -2.28 0.95
CA PRO A 717 11.78 -3.21 1.63
C PRO A 717 12.43 -4.60 1.74
N LYS A 718 11.95 -5.40 2.70
CA LYS A 718 12.37 -6.81 2.84
C LYS A 718 11.53 -7.69 1.93
N TRP A 719 12.12 -8.75 1.38
CA TRP A 719 11.40 -9.77 0.62
C TRP A 719 10.71 -10.77 1.55
N ASN A 720 9.57 -10.40 2.13
CA ASN A 720 8.81 -11.26 3.06
C ASN A 720 7.31 -11.27 2.80
N THR A 721 6.89 -10.87 1.60
CA THR A 721 5.47 -10.78 1.27
C THR A 721 4.92 -12.17 1.01
N ARG A 722 3.96 -12.58 1.83
CA ARG A 722 3.26 -13.86 1.73
C ARG A 722 1.77 -13.62 1.55
N LEU A 723 1.08 -14.54 0.89
CA LEU A 723 -0.37 -14.51 0.80
C LEU A 723 -0.97 -14.88 2.16
N PHE A 724 -1.98 -14.14 2.61
CA PHE A 724 -2.64 -14.44 3.87
C PHE A 724 -3.54 -15.68 3.72
N LYS A 725 -3.30 -16.69 4.55
CA LYS A 725 -4.16 -17.87 4.70
C LYS A 725 -4.79 -17.82 6.10
N ASN A 726 -6.11 -17.96 6.19
CA ASN A 726 -6.79 -18.17 7.47
C ASN A 726 -6.46 -19.62 7.92
N GLU A 727 -6.01 -19.81 9.16
CA GLU A 727 -5.45 -21.03 9.82
C GLU A 727 -6.05 -22.36 9.29
N ASP A 728 -5.27 -23.40 8.95
CA ASP A 728 -4.64 -24.38 9.87
C ASP A 728 -3.17 -24.77 9.52
N GLU A 729 -2.44 -24.01 8.69
CA GLU A 729 -1.10 -24.43 8.18
C GLU A 729 0.10 -23.79 8.92
N HIS A 730 -0.09 -23.22 10.12
CA HIS A 730 0.98 -22.49 10.80
C HIS A 730 2.03 -23.35 11.52
N GLU A 731 1.87 -24.67 11.58
CA GLU A 731 2.80 -25.54 12.32
C GLU A 731 4.05 -25.96 11.54
N GLU A 732 4.11 -25.88 10.20
CA GLU A 732 5.27 -26.44 9.46
C GLU A 732 6.31 -25.40 8.97
N ASP A 733 5.95 -24.12 8.82
CA ASP A 733 6.81 -23.14 8.13
C ASP A 733 7.72 -22.31 9.06
N PHE A 734 7.60 -22.44 10.38
CA PHE A 734 8.43 -21.70 11.34
C PHE A 734 9.67 -22.46 11.84
N GLU A 735 9.79 -23.77 11.59
CA GLU A 735 10.96 -24.56 12.00
C GLU A 735 12.10 -24.60 10.97
N MET A 736 11.96 -23.97 9.80
CA MET A 736 13.03 -23.90 8.79
C MET A 736 13.25 -22.48 8.25
N GLN A 737 13.67 -21.53 9.10
CA GLN A 737 14.43 -20.34 8.65
C GLN A 737 15.49 -19.89 9.66
#